data_AF-A0A930HKI6-F1
#
_entry.id   AF-A0A930HKI6-F1
#
_cell.length_a   1.000
_cell.length_b   1.000
_cell.length_c   1.000
_cell.angle_alpha   90.00
_cell.angle_beta   90.00
_cell.angle_gamma   90.00
#
_symmetry.space_group_name_H-M   'P 1'
#
loop_
_entity.id
_entity.type
_entity.pdbx_description
1 polymer ?
#
loop_
_entity_poly.entity_id
_entity_poly.type
_entity_poly.pdbx_seq_one_letter_code
_entity_poly.pdbx_strand_id
1 'polypeptide(L)'
;MKRLITTLFAAIALFVAMPVTAQTTETEYNLYGHLVGTKENNGIYKFTTAATSYFTEVQKIPYAPDYGIVKVKDRYYFFVKDDSDYGSDMYMYIYNASDFTNITRHKVPADMVSIGCPIAYDETTDKVYSVYKDGSTYKLCTLELTKHERKEVGVLGNNILAIAFNKEGKLYGINSAGRVGEISTTDATFTEILSTGMNPLYQQSAAFPANDNNTLYWAATLDDWGGTPGIYKIDLKAKTSTMLREFKHEEEFGCLWVGDKVVAPGAPAKATDLAAHYTNGELKGKISFTAPTKTYDGQALTGALTFKVLVDGVENTSGNTQVGQATTAEVTTTQGLHDFAVIVINAEGNGDKAEIKNIYVGHDTPKQVKNVKLAQGETIDKLILTWDAATEGMYNGYVDPTEVKYQVRKMPSGEIVDNTGASPYTYNVTQEKAEKCFFDVTPYIDDDHKGIPTASNKIMIGKPFEVPYTATFDTNDEVLLFTTEHIGDGNAYWDWDNDYKFMKIYSSSAPKNDWLFTPFIAVEKDMRYELSFDIRTIGTEKYEVMYGLQPQSTAMTERLVPETQEDTDKFAPRIVEFTAKQTAAIYIGFHANTTDVEKGMNLYLDNIRLKKVGTTAISSISALAADVSLRIADGGIYILGVDNYISVARIDGTHLFSGAVKAGQHIALAKGIYLVRTAKGTQKVVVK
;
A
#
# COMPACT_ATOMS: atom_id res chain seq x y z
N MET A 1 -26.98 -21.54 106.42
CA MET A 1 -28.00 -20.84 105.63
C MET A 1 -27.49 -19.42 105.39
N LYS A 2 -27.15 -19.06 104.13
CA LYS A 2 -27.04 -17.71 103.51
C LYS A 2 -26.15 -16.63 104.20
N ARG A 3 -25.44 -15.71 103.54
CA ARG A 3 -25.03 -15.40 102.14
C ARG A 3 -24.16 -14.11 102.24
N LEU A 4 -23.47 -13.79 101.14
CA LEU A 4 -22.94 -12.49 100.67
C LEU A 4 -21.44 -12.22 100.89
N ILE A 5 -20.68 -12.45 99.82
CA ILE A 5 -19.64 -11.53 99.35
C ILE A 5 -19.88 -11.31 97.85
N THR A 6 -19.83 -10.05 97.45
CA THR A 6 -20.00 -9.47 96.12
C THR A 6 -18.71 -9.61 95.31
N THR A 7 -18.77 -10.09 94.06
CA THR A 7 -17.62 -10.12 93.15
C THR A 7 -17.99 -9.53 91.79
N LEU A 8 -17.07 -8.73 91.27
CA LEU A 8 -17.02 -8.04 89.97
C LEU A 8 -17.44 -8.91 88.78
N PHE A 9 -18.24 -8.33 87.87
CA PHE A 9 -18.51 -8.87 86.53
C PHE A 9 -17.34 -8.54 85.58
N ALA A 10 -16.69 -9.57 85.04
CA ALA A 10 -15.95 -9.50 83.80
C ALA A 10 -16.62 -10.44 82.79
N ALA A 11 -17.30 -9.88 81.79
CA ALA A 11 -17.90 -10.65 80.71
C ALA A 11 -16.81 -10.97 79.67
N ILE A 12 -16.38 -12.24 79.62
CA ILE A 12 -15.60 -12.77 78.51
C ILE A 12 -16.59 -13.19 77.42
N ALA A 13 -16.64 -12.42 76.34
CA ALA A 13 -17.34 -12.82 75.12
C ALA A 13 -16.45 -13.80 74.33
N LEU A 14 -16.81 -15.09 74.34
CA LEU A 14 -16.27 -16.08 73.42
C LEU A 14 -16.84 -15.78 72.02
N PHE A 15 -16.07 -15.10 71.16
CA PHE A 15 -16.33 -15.11 69.72
C PHE A 15 -15.81 -16.45 69.16
N VAL A 16 -16.72 -17.37 68.90
CA VAL A 16 -16.45 -18.50 68.01
C VAL A 16 -16.36 -17.92 66.61
N ALA A 17 -15.14 -17.61 66.16
CA ALA A 17 -14.88 -17.29 64.77
C ALA A 17 -15.12 -18.56 63.93
N MET A 18 -16.29 -18.65 63.33
CA MET A 18 -16.47 -19.52 62.17
C MET A 18 -15.53 -18.99 61.07
N PRO A 19 -14.76 -19.84 60.39
CA PRO A 19 -14.04 -19.39 59.21
C PRO A 19 -15.09 -18.98 58.17
N VAL A 20 -15.24 -17.69 57.95
CA VAL A 20 -15.81 -17.20 56.70
C VAL A 20 -14.80 -17.60 55.64
N THR A 21 -15.04 -18.73 54.98
CA THR A 21 -14.45 -18.96 53.67
C THR A 21 -14.93 -17.80 52.82
N ALA A 22 -14.05 -16.82 52.57
CA ALA A 22 -14.27 -15.87 51.49
C ALA A 22 -14.43 -16.72 50.23
N GLN A 23 -15.68 -16.88 49.80
CA GLN A 23 -15.99 -17.49 48.53
C GLN A 23 -15.48 -16.49 47.51
N THR A 24 -14.25 -16.69 47.02
CA THR A 24 -13.72 -15.92 45.91
C THR A 24 -14.68 -16.15 44.75
N THR A 25 -15.50 -15.15 44.45
CA THR A 25 -16.34 -15.16 43.26
C THR A 25 -15.43 -15.35 42.07
N GLU A 26 -15.69 -16.40 41.30
CA GLU A 26 -14.91 -16.69 40.10
C GLU A 26 -15.00 -15.48 39.16
N THR A 27 -13.84 -15.03 38.66
CA THR A 27 -13.82 -13.91 37.73
C THR A 27 -14.50 -14.34 36.44
N GLU A 28 -15.60 -13.67 36.13
CA GLU A 28 -16.38 -13.93 34.92
C GLU A 28 -15.86 -13.07 33.76
N TYR A 29 -15.79 -13.66 32.56
CA TYR A 29 -15.39 -12.98 31.33
C TYR A 29 -16.50 -13.07 30.29
N ASN A 30 -16.60 -12.05 29.44
CA ASN A 30 -17.28 -12.19 28.16
C ASN A 30 -16.47 -13.17 27.32
N LEU A 31 -17.11 -14.21 26.82
CA LEU A 31 -16.56 -15.14 25.86
C LEU A 31 -17.21 -14.92 24.51
N TYR A 32 -16.42 -15.11 23.48
CA TYR A 32 -16.90 -15.13 22.12
C TYR A 32 -16.37 -16.37 21.44
N GLY A 33 -17.20 -16.98 20.60
CA GLY A 33 -16.76 -18.12 19.82
C GLY A 33 -17.50 -18.23 18.50
N HIS A 34 -16.85 -18.88 17.53
CA HIS A 34 -17.46 -19.26 16.27
C HIS A 34 -18.09 -20.64 16.43
N LEU A 35 -19.42 -20.67 16.46
CA LEU A 35 -20.17 -21.92 16.45
C LEU A 35 -20.06 -22.56 15.06
N VAL A 36 -19.64 -23.82 15.02
CA VAL A 36 -19.47 -24.64 13.82
C VAL A 36 -20.56 -25.72 13.84
N GLY A 37 -21.25 -25.91 12.72
CA GLY A 37 -22.38 -26.82 12.60
C GLY A 37 -23.08 -26.69 11.24
N THR A 38 -24.39 -26.91 11.22
CA THR A 38 -25.18 -26.67 10.00
C THR A 38 -25.12 -25.18 9.63
N LYS A 39 -25.11 -24.87 8.31
CA LYS A 39 -24.99 -23.48 7.80
C LYS A 39 -25.99 -22.49 8.43
N GLU A 40 -27.11 -22.97 8.95
CA GLU A 40 -28.13 -22.15 9.58
C GLU A 40 -27.72 -21.59 10.96
N ASN A 41 -26.85 -22.30 11.68
CA ASN A 41 -26.39 -21.96 13.03
C ASN A 41 -24.92 -21.49 13.06
N ASN A 42 -24.25 -21.43 11.91
CA ASN A 42 -22.88 -20.95 11.83
C ASN A 42 -22.82 -19.44 12.05
N GLY A 43 -21.98 -19.04 13.00
CA GLY A 43 -21.87 -17.65 13.36
C GLY A 43 -21.02 -17.42 14.59
N ILE A 44 -20.86 -16.14 14.90
CA ILE A 44 -20.14 -15.66 16.07
C ILE A 44 -21.15 -15.40 17.16
N TYR A 45 -20.92 -16.02 18.32
CA TYR A 45 -21.77 -15.91 19.49
C TYR A 45 -21.01 -15.28 20.64
N LYS A 46 -21.69 -14.47 21.44
CA LYS A 46 -21.23 -13.92 22.71
C LYS A 46 -21.96 -14.60 23.85
N PHE A 47 -21.23 -14.97 24.90
CA PHE A 47 -21.75 -15.58 26.12
C PHE A 47 -20.79 -15.31 27.28
N THR A 48 -21.01 -15.92 28.45
CA THR A 48 -20.09 -15.86 29.58
C THR A 48 -19.85 -17.26 30.14
N THR A 49 -18.89 -17.39 31.05
CA THR A 49 -18.62 -18.64 31.76
C THR A 49 -19.76 -19.07 32.70
N ALA A 50 -20.71 -18.19 33.01
CA ALA A 50 -21.86 -18.54 33.84
C ALA A 50 -22.85 -19.45 33.09
N ALA A 51 -23.32 -20.50 33.77
CA ALA A 51 -24.30 -21.45 33.24
C ALA A 51 -25.66 -20.82 32.89
N THR A 52 -25.98 -19.63 33.43
CA THR A 52 -27.24 -18.91 33.20
C THR A 52 -27.20 -17.94 32.01
N SER A 53 -26.04 -17.69 31.42
CA SER A 53 -25.85 -16.73 30.34
C SER A 53 -26.36 -17.29 29.01
N TYR A 54 -27.05 -16.52 28.18
CA TYR A 54 -27.53 -16.97 26.86
C TYR A 54 -26.42 -16.86 25.80
N PHE A 55 -26.43 -17.76 24.82
CA PHE A 55 -25.67 -17.56 23.59
C PHE A 55 -26.36 -16.48 22.76
N THR A 56 -25.72 -15.31 22.66
CA THR A 56 -26.22 -14.19 21.88
C THR A 56 -25.52 -14.18 20.54
N GLU A 57 -26.27 -14.34 19.44
CA GLU A 57 -25.71 -14.21 18.09
C GLU A 57 -25.21 -12.77 17.87
N VAL A 58 -23.93 -12.63 17.55
CA VAL A 58 -23.28 -11.36 17.20
C VAL A 58 -23.31 -11.16 15.69
N GLN A 59 -22.94 -12.21 14.95
CA GLN A 59 -22.88 -12.18 13.50
C GLN A 59 -23.12 -13.57 12.93
N LYS A 60 -24.10 -13.70 12.03
CA LYS A 60 -24.29 -14.91 11.23
C LYS A 60 -23.22 -15.03 10.15
N ILE A 61 -22.64 -16.22 9.99
CA ILE A 61 -21.64 -16.52 8.96
C ILE A 61 -22.19 -17.65 8.07
N PRO A 62 -22.52 -17.39 6.80
CA PRO A 62 -23.23 -18.35 5.94
C PRO A 62 -22.29 -19.41 5.31
N TYR A 63 -21.21 -19.77 6.01
CA TYR A 63 -20.18 -20.70 5.55
C TYR A 63 -19.85 -21.73 6.63
N ALA A 64 -19.34 -22.89 6.25
CA ALA A 64 -18.90 -23.94 7.16
C ALA A 64 -17.36 -23.89 7.29
N PRO A 65 -16.82 -23.29 8.37
CA PRO A 65 -15.38 -23.05 8.52
C PRO A 65 -14.62 -24.28 9.07
N ASP A 66 -14.82 -25.44 8.46
CA ASP A 66 -14.37 -26.73 8.99
C ASP A 66 -12.85 -26.91 8.92
N TYR A 67 -12.12 -26.01 8.25
CA TYR A 67 -10.67 -26.10 8.02
C TYR A 67 -9.84 -25.17 8.91
N GLY A 68 -10.47 -24.60 9.93
CA GLY A 68 -9.81 -23.79 10.94
C GLY A 68 -10.18 -22.31 10.85
N ILE A 69 -10.01 -21.65 11.99
CA ILE A 69 -10.49 -20.29 12.26
C ILE A 69 -9.48 -19.62 13.19
N VAL A 70 -9.14 -18.36 12.93
CA VAL A 70 -8.24 -17.61 13.80
C VAL A 70 -8.54 -16.10 13.76
N LYS A 71 -8.52 -15.46 14.92
CA LYS A 71 -8.48 -14.00 15.04
C LYS A 71 -7.02 -13.55 15.11
N VAL A 72 -6.62 -12.66 14.22
CA VAL A 72 -5.27 -12.08 14.16
C VAL A 72 -5.43 -10.56 14.17
N LYS A 73 -5.07 -9.91 15.28
CA LYS A 73 -5.23 -8.46 15.47
C LYS A 73 -6.66 -7.98 15.13
N ASP A 74 -6.80 -7.12 14.12
CA ASP A 74 -8.03 -6.53 13.60
C ASP A 74 -8.71 -7.38 12.52
N ARG A 75 -8.17 -8.54 12.19
CA ARG A 75 -8.69 -9.45 11.17
C ARG A 75 -9.15 -10.77 11.74
N TYR A 76 -10.14 -11.34 11.07
CA TYR A 76 -10.73 -12.62 11.41
C TYR A 76 -10.70 -13.52 10.18
N TYR A 77 -10.01 -14.65 10.29
CA TYR A 77 -9.77 -15.57 9.19
C TYR A 77 -10.47 -16.89 9.45
N PHE A 78 -11.09 -17.44 8.41
CA PHE A 78 -11.58 -18.82 8.44
C PHE A 78 -11.49 -19.46 7.06
N PHE A 79 -11.33 -20.79 7.06
CA PHE A 79 -11.07 -21.56 5.85
C PHE A 79 -12.27 -22.44 5.50
N VAL A 80 -12.69 -22.37 4.24
CA VAL A 80 -13.89 -23.05 3.73
C VAL A 80 -13.52 -23.78 2.45
N LYS A 81 -13.96 -25.03 2.35
CA LYS A 81 -13.96 -25.77 1.09
C LYS A 81 -15.28 -25.51 0.37
N ASP A 82 -15.23 -24.78 -0.73
CA ASP A 82 -16.40 -24.53 -1.58
C ASP A 82 -16.46 -25.61 -2.67
N ASP A 83 -17.43 -26.52 -2.54
CA ASP A 83 -17.72 -27.53 -3.56
C ASP A 83 -18.64 -26.95 -4.65
N SER A 84 -18.27 -27.14 -5.92
CA SER A 84 -19.05 -26.73 -7.09
C SER A 84 -19.12 -27.86 -8.12
N ASP A 85 -19.98 -27.71 -9.13
CA ASP A 85 -20.09 -28.66 -10.24
C ASP A 85 -18.77 -28.84 -11.03
N TYR A 86 -17.85 -27.88 -10.91
CA TYR A 86 -16.55 -27.88 -11.60
C TYR A 86 -15.38 -28.34 -10.71
N GLY A 87 -15.66 -28.76 -9.48
CA GLY A 87 -14.66 -29.20 -8.50
C GLY A 87 -14.75 -28.44 -7.18
N SER A 88 -13.82 -28.77 -6.28
CA SER A 88 -13.75 -28.20 -4.93
C SER A 88 -12.54 -27.29 -4.77
N ASP A 89 -12.76 -26.05 -4.35
CA ASP A 89 -11.69 -25.08 -4.11
C ASP A 89 -11.62 -24.70 -2.62
N MET A 90 -10.40 -24.47 -2.13
CA MET A 90 -10.19 -23.99 -0.76
C MET A 90 -10.10 -22.46 -0.76
N TYR A 91 -10.88 -21.82 0.10
CA TYR A 91 -10.90 -20.38 0.27
C TYR A 91 -10.57 -19.98 1.70
N MET A 92 -9.73 -18.95 1.83
CA MET A 92 -9.53 -18.21 3.08
C MET A 92 -10.40 -16.95 3.04
N TYR A 93 -11.37 -16.85 3.92
CA TYR A 93 -12.22 -15.67 4.08
C TYR A 93 -11.60 -14.72 5.11
N ILE A 94 -11.66 -13.42 4.82
CA ILE A 94 -11.10 -12.36 5.66
C ILE A 94 -12.20 -11.39 6.05
N TYR A 95 -12.39 -11.24 7.35
CA TYR A 95 -13.39 -10.38 7.97
C TYR A 95 -12.72 -9.37 8.89
N ASN A 96 -13.38 -8.24 9.13
CA ASN A 96 -13.01 -7.33 10.21
C ASN A 96 -13.29 -7.99 11.55
N ALA A 97 -12.33 -8.01 12.47
CA ALA A 97 -12.53 -8.63 13.78
C ALA A 97 -13.34 -7.77 14.77
N SER A 98 -13.55 -6.49 14.46
CA SER A 98 -14.31 -5.56 15.31
C SER A 98 -15.82 -5.65 15.10
N ASP A 99 -16.26 -5.85 13.87
CA ASP A 99 -17.67 -5.84 13.48
C ASP A 99 -18.09 -7.06 12.64
N PHE A 100 -17.15 -7.94 12.30
CA PHE A 100 -17.37 -9.14 11.49
C PHE A 100 -18.04 -8.86 10.15
N THR A 101 -17.69 -7.72 9.55
CA THR A 101 -17.98 -7.45 8.14
C THR A 101 -17.01 -8.19 7.23
N ASN A 102 -17.52 -8.78 6.14
CA ASN A 102 -16.70 -9.42 5.13
C ASN A 102 -15.85 -8.36 4.40
N ILE A 103 -14.55 -8.61 4.28
CA ILE A 103 -13.63 -7.76 3.51
C ILE A 103 -13.40 -8.37 2.12
N THR A 104 -12.95 -9.62 2.09
CA THR A 104 -12.61 -10.34 0.86
C THR A 104 -12.43 -11.83 1.14
N ARG A 105 -12.14 -12.61 0.09
CA ARG A 105 -11.66 -14.00 0.19
C ARG A 105 -10.56 -14.25 -0.84
N HIS A 106 -9.66 -15.18 -0.53
CA HIS A 106 -8.61 -15.65 -1.44
C HIS A 106 -8.72 -17.15 -1.66
N LYS A 107 -8.54 -17.60 -2.90
CA LYS A 107 -8.30 -19.01 -3.19
C LYS A 107 -6.91 -19.37 -2.68
N VAL A 108 -6.81 -20.43 -1.88
CA VAL A 108 -5.56 -20.91 -1.26
C VAL A 108 -5.28 -22.36 -1.67
N PRO A 109 -4.04 -22.84 -1.54
CA PRO A 109 -3.73 -24.25 -1.78
C PRO A 109 -4.58 -25.17 -0.90
N ALA A 110 -5.11 -26.25 -1.47
CA ALA A 110 -5.97 -27.19 -0.76
C ALA A 110 -5.29 -27.89 0.41
N ASP A 111 -3.95 -27.96 0.37
CA ASP A 111 -3.13 -28.53 1.41
C ASP A 111 -2.66 -27.50 2.44
N MET A 112 -3.00 -26.20 2.36
CA MET A 112 -2.54 -25.18 3.30
C MET A 112 -2.99 -25.46 4.75
N VAL A 113 -4.22 -25.94 4.92
CA VAL A 113 -4.87 -26.25 6.21
C VAL A 113 -5.52 -27.63 6.15
N SER A 114 -5.93 -28.17 7.30
CA SER A 114 -6.58 -29.48 7.40
C SER A 114 -7.91 -29.38 8.14
N ILE A 115 -8.87 -30.18 7.70
CA ILE A 115 -10.20 -30.25 8.32
C ILE A 115 -10.09 -30.58 9.83
N GLY A 116 -10.88 -29.90 10.65
CA GLY A 116 -10.98 -30.05 12.09
C GLY A 116 -9.72 -29.69 12.87
N CYS A 117 -8.70 -29.11 12.23
CA CYS A 117 -7.44 -28.80 12.91
C CYS A 117 -7.45 -27.35 13.45
N PRO A 118 -6.98 -27.13 14.70
CA PRO A 118 -7.01 -25.82 15.31
C PRO A 118 -5.93 -24.88 14.75
N ILE A 119 -6.20 -23.57 14.87
CA ILE A 119 -5.29 -22.49 14.49
C ILE A 119 -5.20 -21.51 15.66
N ALA A 120 -4.01 -21.03 15.97
CA ALA A 120 -3.77 -20.02 17.01
C ALA A 120 -2.79 -18.94 16.54
N TYR A 121 -2.96 -17.74 17.06
CA TYR A 121 -2.10 -16.59 16.80
C TYR A 121 -1.19 -16.31 17.99
N ASP A 122 0.10 -16.14 17.73
CA ASP A 122 1.10 -15.67 18.69
C ASP A 122 1.31 -14.17 18.52
N GLU A 123 0.75 -13.40 19.44
CA GLU A 123 0.89 -11.93 19.48
C GLU A 123 2.34 -11.47 19.71
N THR A 124 3.20 -12.31 20.29
CA THR A 124 4.59 -11.93 20.65
C THR A 124 5.54 -11.98 19.46
N THR A 125 5.30 -12.91 18.52
CA THR A 125 6.13 -13.09 17.32
C THR A 125 5.42 -12.73 16.02
N ASP A 126 4.15 -12.33 16.11
CA ASP A 126 3.26 -12.03 15.00
C ASP A 126 3.10 -13.21 14.01
N LYS A 127 3.02 -14.43 14.54
CA LYS A 127 2.93 -15.67 13.75
C LYS A 127 1.64 -16.42 14.00
N VAL A 128 1.16 -17.10 12.96
CA VAL A 128 0.00 -17.99 13.05
C VAL A 128 0.48 -19.42 13.00
N TYR A 129 0.03 -20.23 13.95
CA TYR A 129 0.33 -21.67 14.02
C TYR A 129 -0.92 -22.48 13.79
N SER A 130 -0.75 -23.63 13.15
CA SER A 130 -1.84 -24.59 12.94
C SER A 130 -1.32 -26.01 13.09
N VAL A 131 -2.23 -26.90 13.43
CA VAL A 131 -2.03 -28.35 13.30
C VAL A 131 -2.48 -28.74 11.89
N TYR A 132 -1.80 -29.67 11.26
CA TYR A 132 -2.28 -30.26 10.00
C TYR A 132 -2.03 -31.76 9.97
N LYS A 133 -2.79 -32.44 9.11
CA LYS A 133 -2.72 -33.88 8.93
C LYS A 133 -1.96 -34.21 7.65
N ASP A 134 -0.93 -35.04 7.78
CA ASP A 134 -0.13 -35.58 6.68
C ASP A 134 -0.20 -37.11 6.73
N GLY A 135 -1.05 -37.69 5.88
CA GLY A 135 -1.41 -39.11 5.94
C GLY A 135 -2.08 -39.46 7.27
N SER A 136 -1.43 -40.30 8.08
CA SER A 136 -1.87 -40.67 9.43
C SER A 136 -1.20 -39.86 10.55
N THR A 137 -0.26 -38.96 10.21
CA THR A 137 0.51 -38.18 11.18
C THR A 137 -0.07 -36.78 11.33
N TYR A 138 0.05 -36.23 12.53
CA TYR A 138 -0.29 -34.84 12.82
C TYR A 138 1.00 -34.05 13.01
N LYS A 139 1.04 -32.83 12.50
CA LYS A 139 2.22 -31.98 12.51
C LYS A 139 1.85 -30.56 12.90
N LEU A 140 2.77 -29.87 13.58
CA LEU A 140 2.67 -28.44 13.83
C LEU A 140 3.27 -27.69 12.65
N CYS A 141 2.69 -26.55 12.29
CA CYS A 141 3.20 -25.67 11.26
C CYS A 141 2.95 -24.20 11.59
N THR A 142 3.65 -23.31 10.88
CA THR A 142 3.27 -21.91 10.75
C THR A 142 2.51 -21.68 9.45
N LEU A 143 1.53 -20.76 9.48
CA LEU A 143 0.79 -20.29 8.31
C LEU A 143 1.22 -18.87 7.94
N GLU A 144 1.62 -18.68 6.68
CA GLU A 144 1.87 -17.36 6.11
C GLU A 144 0.67 -16.91 5.29
N LEU A 145 -0.27 -16.23 5.97
CA LEU A 145 -1.59 -15.91 5.43
C LEU A 145 -1.53 -15.05 4.16
N THR A 146 -0.56 -14.15 4.02
CA THR A 146 -0.43 -13.28 2.83
C THR A 146 0.15 -14.01 1.63
N LYS A 147 1.04 -14.99 1.85
CA LYS A 147 1.67 -15.78 0.78
C LYS A 147 0.87 -17.05 0.45
N HIS A 148 -0.12 -17.38 1.27
CA HIS A 148 -0.90 -18.61 1.19
C HIS A 148 -0.02 -19.87 1.30
N GLU A 149 0.97 -19.82 2.20
CA GLU A 149 1.96 -20.88 2.40
C GLU A 149 1.88 -21.45 3.81
N ARG A 150 2.25 -22.72 3.95
CA ARG A 150 2.47 -23.39 5.24
C ARG A 150 3.93 -23.83 5.34
N LYS A 151 4.53 -23.70 6.53
CA LYS A 151 5.85 -24.24 6.85
C LYS A 151 5.79 -25.20 8.04
N GLU A 152 6.25 -26.43 7.84
CA GLU A 152 6.33 -27.44 8.89
C GLU A 152 7.28 -27.00 10.03
N VAL A 153 6.85 -27.23 11.28
CA VAL A 153 7.66 -27.05 12.50
C VAL A 153 8.15 -28.41 13.00
N GLY A 154 7.27 -29.41 13.07
CA GLY A 154 7.63 -30.75 13.52
C GLY A 154 6.43 -31.69 13.66
N VAL A 155 6.72 -32.95 13.98
CA VAL A 155 5.71 -34.02 14.12
C VAL A 155 5.15 -34.05 15.53
N LEU A 156 3.82 -34.09 15.63
CA LEU A 156 3.09 -34.25 16.89
C LEU A 156 2.79 -35.73 17.14
N GLY A 157 2.98 -36.18 18.38
CA GLY A 157 2.74 -37.58 18.74
C GLY A 157 1.26 -37.99 18.81
N ASN A 158 0.34 -37.02 18.84
CA ASN A 158 -1.11 -37.23 18.88
C ASN A 158 -1.83 -36.14 18.08
N ASN A 159 -3.09 -36.37 17.74
CA ASN A 159 -3.97 -35.32 17.22
C ASN A 159 -4.20 -34.25 18.30
N ILE A 160 -3.89 -32.99 17.99
CA ILE A 160 -4.14 -31.84 18.87
C ILE A 160 -5.41 -31.14 18.37
N LEU A 161 -6.41 -31.03 19.24
CA LEU A 161 -7.76 -30.58 18.89
C LEU A 161 -8.02 -29.11 19.27
N ALA A 162 -7.28 -28.58 20.24
CA ALA A 162 -7.27 -27.15 20.56
C ALA A 162 -5.83 -26.70 20.82
N ILE A 163 -5.49 -25.49 20.36
CA ILE A 163 -4.23 -24.81 20.67
C ILE A 163 -4.48 -23.35 21.05
N ALA A 164 -3.67 -22.81 21.95
CA ALA A 164 -3.73 -21.40 22.34
C ALA A 164 -2.37 -20.89 22.82
N PHE A 165 -2.05 -19.63 22.51
CA PHE A 165 -0.91 -18.93 23.08
C PHE A 165 -1.34 -18.17 24.34
N ASN A 166 -0.50 -18.23 25.38
CA ASN A 166 -0.60 -17.26 26.49
C ASN A 166 0.13 -15.96 26.14
N LYS A 167 0.09 -14.95 27.03
CA LYS A 167 0.75 -13.65 26.79
C LYS A 167 2.28 -13.68 26.84
N GLU A 168 2.86 -14.78 27.32
CA GLU A 168 4.31 -15.03 27.27
C GLU A 168 4.76 -15.65 25.94
N GLY A 169 3.86 -15.89 24.98
CA GLY A 169 4.19 -16.50 23.70
C GLY A 169 4.40 -18.01 23.79
N LYS A 170 3.91 -18.67 24.86
CA LYS A 170 3.97 -20.13 24.99
C LYS A 170 2.72 -20.78 24.42
N LEU A 171 2.92 -21.78 23.58
CA LEU A 171 1.84 -22.55 22.95
C LEU A 171 1.42 -23.71 23.85
N TYR A 172 0.13 -23.77 24.16
CA TYR A 172 -0.49 -24.90 24.87
C TYR A 172 -1.47 -25.61 23.95
N GLY A 173 -1.65 -26.91 24.16
CA GLY A 173 -2.60 -27.70 23.40
C GLY A 173 -3.28 -28.80 24.20
N ILE A 174 -4.43 -29.23 23.70
CA ILE A 174 -5.24 -30.32 24.24
C ILE A 174 -5.37 -31.38 23.15
N ASN A 175 -4.94 -32.60 23.45
CA ASN A 175 -4.94 -33.69 22.48
C ASN A 175 -6.19 -34.58 22.56
N SER A 176 -6.37 -35.43 21.56
CA SER A 176 -7.51 -36.38 21.47
C SER A 176 -7.55 -37.45 22.56
N ALA A 177 -6.54 -37.51 23.44
CA ALA A 177 -6.53 -38.39 24.62
C ALA A 177 -6.81 -37.61 25.92
N GLY A 178 -7.28 -36.36 25.83
CA GLY A 178 -7.59 -35.52 26.99
C GLY A 178 -6.36 -35.06 27.77
N ARG A 179 -5.17 -35.06 27.16
CA ARG A 179 -3.94 -34.56 27.81
C ARG A 179 -3.75 -33.09 27.43
N VAL A 180 -3.46 -32.28 28.44
CA VAL A 180 -3.12 -30.86 28.30
C VAL A 180 -1.62 -30.69 28.49
N GLY A 181 -0.97 -29.95 27.60
CA GLY A 181 0.47 -29.76 27.65
C GLY A 181 0.95 -28.53 26.89
N GLU A 182 2.21 -28.19 27.12
CA GLU A 182 2.93 -27.17 26.35
C GLU A 182 3.46 -27.80 25.05
N ILE A 183 3.39 -27.09 23.94
CA ILE A 183 3.91 -27.50 22.63
C ILE A 183 5.05 -26.57 22.27
N SER A 184 6.23 -27.13 22.04
CA SER A 184 7.38 -26.36 21.55
C SER A 184 7.13 -25.83 20.14
N THR A 185 7.24 -24.52 19.96
CA THR A 185 7.16 -23.85 18.64
C THR A 185 8.42 -24.02 17.79
N THR A 186 9.45 -24.70 18.32
CA THR A 186 10.71 -24.95 17.61
C THR A 186 10.75 -26.31 16.94
N ASP A 187 10.18 -27.34 17.58
CA ASP A 187 10.30 -28.74 17.14
C ASP A 187 9.01 -29.58 17.34
N ALA A 188 7.90 -28.94 17.75
CA ALA A 188 6.62 -29.58 18.04
C ALA A 188 6.60 -30.57 19.21
N THR A 189 7.64 -30.59 20.08
CA THR A 189 7.64 -31.44 21.28
C THR A 189 6.47 -31.09 22.21
N PHE A 190 5.63 -32.08 22.53
CA PHE A 190 4.52 -31.95 23.48
C PHE A 190 4.95 -32.39 24.89
N THR A 191 4.88 -31.47 25.85
CA THR A 191 5.20 -31.73 27.27
C THR A 191 3.91 -31.69 28.08
N GLU A 192 3.46 -32.85 28.56
CA GLU A 192 2.24 -32.99 29.35
C GLU A 192 2.33 -32.27 30.70
N ILE A 193 1.24 -31.59 31.07
CA ILE A 193 1.06 -30.91 32.36
C ILE A 193 0.04 -31.64 33.22
N LEU A 194 -1.10 -32.01 32.64
CA LEU A 194 -2.16 -32.79 33.27
C LEU A 194 -2.94 -33.66 32.27
N SER A 195 -3.65 -34.67 32.78
CA SER A 195 -4.69 -35.40 32.06
C SER A 195 -6.05 -35.02 32.62
N THR A 196 -7.01 -34.70 31.76
CA THR A 196 -8.36 -34.32 32.16
C THR A 196 -9.24 -35.52 32.50
N GLY A 197 -8.84 -36.73 32.09
CA GLY A 197 -9.66 -37.93 32.18
C GLY A 197 -10.87 -37.96 31.23
N MET A 198 -10.96 -36.99 30.30
CA MET A 198 -12.04 -36.86 29.32
C MET A 198 -11.58 -37.29 27.92
N ASN A 199 -12.51 -37.54 27.01
CA ASN A 199 -12.22 -37.93 25.61
C ASN A 199 -12.64 -36.83 24.63
N PRO A 200 -11.74 -35.91 24.27
CA PRO A 200 -12.06 -34.84 23.32
C PRO A 200 -12.22 -35.35 21.89
N LEU A 201 -13.21 -34.81 21.18
CA LEU A 201 -13.53 -35.15 19.80
C LEU A 201 -13.97 -33.89 19.03
N TYR A 202 -14.05 -34.03 17.70
CA TYR A 202 -14.46 -32.97 16.77
C TYR A 202 -13.69 -31.65 16.91
N GLN A 203 -14.11 -30.61 16.18
CA GLN A 203 -13.45 -29.31 16.24
C GLN A 203 -13.72 -28.66 17.59
N GLN A 204 -12.72 -27.98 18.13
CA GLN A 204 -12.83 -27.30 19.40
C GLN A 204 -11.75 -26.25 19.52
N SER A 205 -11.81 -25.45 20.57
CA SER A 205 -10.89 -24.34 20.74
C SER A 205 -10.65 -24.02 22.21
N ALA A 206 -9.57 -23.31 22.46
CA ALA A 206 -9.21 -22.84 23.78
C ALA A 206 -8.61 -21.44 23.69
N ALA A 207 -8.66 -20.68 24.78
CA ALA A 207 -8.12 -19.33 24.84
C ALA A 207 -7.71 -18.95 26.26
N PHE A 208 -6.66 -18.14 26.37
CA PHE A 208 -6.27 -17.49 27.62
C PHE A 208 -6.96 -16.13 27.75
N PRO A 209 -7.40 -15.73 28.96
CA PRO A 209 -7.71 -14.34 29.26
C PRO A 209 -6.47 -13.45 29.06
N ALA A 210 -6.68 -12.22 28.61
CA ALA A 210 -5.59 -11.32 28.22
C ALA A 210 -4.56 -10.98 29.32
N ASN A 211 -4.87 -11.25 30.60
CA ASN A 211 -3.97 -10.96 31.73
C ASN A 211 -3.77 -12.20 32.62
N ASP A 212 -3.96 -13.40 32.08
CA ASP A 212 -3.84 -14.65 32.82
C ASP A 212 -3.09 -15.70 31.98
N ASN A 213 -1.85 -16.01 32.40
CA ASN A 213 -1.01 -17.03 31.76
C ASN A 213 -1.20 -18.44 32.33
N ASN A 214 -2.12 -18.60 33.30
CA ASN A 214 -2.35 -19.85 34.03
C ASN A 214 -3.70 -20.50 33.68
N THR A 215 -4.73 -19.68 33.52
CA THR A 215 -6.10 -20.15 33.29
C THR A 215 -6.37 -20.27 31.80
N LEU A 216 -6.51 -21.51 31.30
CA LEU A 216 -6.94 -21.77 29.93
C LEU A 216 -8.44 -22.11 29.93
N TYR A 217 -9.24 -21.34 29.20
CA TYR A 217 -10.63 -21.71 28.93
C TYR A 217 -10.69 -22.60 27.70
N TRP A 218 -11.37 -23.72 27.83
CA TRP A 218 -11.50 -24.74 26.80
C TRP A 218 -12.98 -24.96 26.49
N ALA A 219 -13.37 -24.70 25.25
CA ALA A 219 -14.67 -25.08 24.73
C ALA A 219 -14.60 -26.54 24.29
N ALA A 220 -14.93 -27.45 25.22
CA ALA A 220 -14.76 -28.88 25.05
C ALA A 220 -15.93 -29.50 24.31
N THR A 221 -15.61 -30.19 23.23
CA THR A 221 -16.49 -31.16 22.56
C THR A 221 -15.98 -32.56 22.90
N LEU A 222 -16.83 -33.37 23.51
CA LEU A 222 -16.48 -34.66 24.12
C LEU A 222 -17.39 -35.76 23.58
N ASP A 223 -16.92 -37.01 23.54
CA ASP A 223 -17.80 -38.15 23.23
C ASP A 223 -18.76 -38.49 24.39
N ASP A 224 -19.84 -39.21 24.07
CA ASP A 224 -20.91 -39.61 25.02
C ASP A 224 -20.42 -40.33 26.28
N TRP A 225 -19.23 -40.93 26.22
CA TRP A 225 -18.62 -41.72 27.30
C TRP A 225 -17.45 -40.99 27.99
N GLY A 226 -17.11 -39.81 27.49
CA GLY A 226 -15.85 -39.11 27.73
C GLY A 226 -16.01 -37.79 28.47
N GLY A 227 -17.22 -37.43 28.90
CA GLY A 227 -17.50 -36.27 29.73
C GLY A 227 -18.72 -35.49 29.24
N THR A 228 -18.95 -34.32 29.83
CA THR A 228 -20.05 -33.41 29.45
C THR A 228 -19.50 -32.26 28.60
N PRO A 229 -19.95 -32.05 27.35
CA PRO A 229 -19.53 -30.91 26.53
C PRO A 229 -19.76 -29.57 27.26
N GLY A 230 -18.87 -28.61 27.08
CA GLY A 230 -18.96 -27.36 27.85
C GLY A 230 -17.73 -26.48 27.83
N ILE A 231 -17.81 -25.35 28.55
CA ILE A 231 -16.64 -24.54 28.89
C ILE A 231 -16.00 -25.11 30.15
N TYR A 232 -14.76 -25.53 30.01
CA TYR A 232 -13.89 -25.94 31.10
C TYR A 232 -12.84 -24.89 31.39
N LYS A 233 -12.56 -24.71 32.67
CA LYS A 233 -11.38 -24.03 33.17
C LYS A 233 -10.29 -25.04 33.42
N ILE A 234 -9.15 -24.87 32.75
CA ILE A 234 -7.93 -25.59 33.04
C ILE A 234 -6.99 -24.67 33.81
N ASP A 235 -6.66 -25.06 35.04
CA ASP A 235 -5.63 -24.38 35.84
C ASP A 235 -4.30 -25.13 35.68
N LEU A 236 -3.37 -24.53 34.93
CA LEU A 236 -2.11 -25.19 34.58
C LEU A 236 -1.21 -25.43 35.81
N LYS A 237 -1.20 -24.51 36.78
CA LYS A 237 -0.39 -24.63 38.01
C LYS A 237 -1.02 -25.60 39.01
N ALA A 238 -2.32 -25.49 39.23
CA ALA A 238 -3.05 -26.39 40.14
C ALA A 238 -3.25 -27.78 39.51
N LYS A 239 -3.08 -27.90 38.19
CA LYS A 239 -3.28 -29.12 37.40
C LYS A 239 -4.68 -29.67 37.54
N THR A 240 -5.67 -28.79 37.50
CA THR A 240 -7.09 -29.13 37.61
C THR A 240 -7.86 -28.76 36.35
N SER A 241 -8.94 -29.49 36.11
CA SER A 241 -9.98 -29.16 35.13
C SER A 241 -11.30 -29.00 35.87
N THR A 242 -12.05 -27.93 35.60
CA THR A 242 -13.34 -27.65 36.24
C THR A 242 -14.33 -27.16 35.21
N MET A 243 -15.50 -27.79 35.13
CA MET A 243 -16.57 -27.34 34.23
C MET A 243 -17.18 -26.05 34.80
N LEU A 244 -17.22 -25.00 33.98
CA LEU A 244 -17.88 -23.73 34.30
C LEU A 244 -19.32 -23.69 33.75
N ARG A 245 -19.50 -24.27 32.56
CA ARG A 245 -20.77 -24.23 31.82
C ARG A 245 -20.92 -25.47 30.96
N GLU A 246 -22.12 -26.04 30.95
CA GLU A 246 -22.53 -27.13 30.06
C GLU A 246 -23.01 -26.59 28.71
N PHE A 247 -22.69 -27.32 27.64
CA PHE A 247 -23.21 -27.16 26.28
C PHE A 247 -24.35 -28.14 26.05
N LYS A 248 -25.58 -27.68 26.31
CA LYS A 248 -26.80 -28.53 26.34
C LYS A 248 -27.26 -28.98 24.95
N HIS A 249 -26.74 -28.37 23.90
CA HIS A 249 -27.05 -28.69 22.51
C HIS A 249 -25.81 -29.16 21.75
N GLU A 250 -24.78 -29.64 22.48
CA GLU A 250 -23.52 -30.12 21.90
C GLU A 250 -22.85 -29.05 21.03
N GLU A 251 -22.87 -27.79 21.50
CA GLU A 251 -22.30 -26.66 20.78
C GLU A 251 -20.80 -26.85 20.49
N GLU A 252 -20.43 -26.78 19.20
CA GLU A 252 -19.04 -26.93 18.74
C GLU A 252 -18.42 -25.56 18.42
N PHE A 253 -17.47 -25.09 19.24
CA PHE A 253 -16.80 -23.81 19.00
C PHE A 253 -15.42 -24.02 18.38
N GLY A 254 -15.31 -23.80 17.06
CA GLY A 254 -14.07 -23.95 16.31
C GLY A 254 -13.06 -22.82 16.52
N CYS A 255 -13.48 -21.73 17.16
CA CYS A 255 -12.61 -20.67 17.66
C CYS A 255 -13.24 -20.08 18.92
N LEU A 256 -12.42 -19.78 19.92
CA LEU A 256 -12.80 -19.13 21.16
C LEU A 256 -11.83 -17.96 21.38
N TRP A 257 -12.34 -16.84 21.83
CA TRP A 257 -11.52 -15.78 22.41
C TRP A 257 -12.19 -15.17 23.63
N VAL A 258 -11.34 -14.76 24.57
CA VAL A 258 -11.77 -14.15 25.83
C VAL A 258 -11.83 -12.63 25.64
N GLY A 259 -13.01 -12.06 25.87
CA GLY A 259 -13.24 -10.63 25.88
C GLY A 259 -12.95 -10.00 27.24
N ASP A 260 -13.51 -8.81 27.47
CA ASP A 260 -13.36 -8.10 28.74
C ASP A 260 -14.02 -8.86 29.90
N LYS A 261 -13.45 -8.69 31.10
CA LYS A 261 -14.05 -9.13 32.36
C LYS A 261 -15.47 -8.57 32.50
N VAL A 262 -16.40 -9.39 32.97
CA VAL A 262 -17.76 -8.93 33.29
C VAL A 262 -17.68 -8.00 34.49
N VAL A 263 -18.20 -6.79 34.32
CA VAL A 263 -18.23 -5.76 35.37
C VAL A 263 -19.33 -6.11 36.37
N ALA A 264 -18.99 -6.16 37.65
CA ALA A 264 -19.98 -6.44 38.70
C ALA A 264 -21.04 -5.32 38.72
N PRO A 265 -22.34 -5.61 38.92
CA PRO A 265 -23.40 -4.59 38.92
C PRO A 265 -23.11 -3.38 39.83
N GLY A 266 -22.57 -3.63 41.03
CA GLY A 266 -22.22 -2.59 42.00
C GLY A 266 -20.83 -1.95 41.83
N ALA A 267 -20.02 -2.41 40.87
CA ALA A 267 -18.74 -1.77 40.55
C ALA A 267 -18.96 -0.42 39.84
N PRO A 268 -17.97 0.48 39.78
CA PRO A 268 -18.17 1.80 39.19
C PRO A 268 -18.48 1.74 37.68
N ALA A 269 -19.29 2.68 37.19
CA ALA A 269 -19.47 2.87 35.75
C ALA A 269 -18.19 3.41 35.09
N LYS A 270 -18.17 3.46 33.76
CA LYS A 270 -17.08 4.00 32.97
C LYS A 270 -16.83 5.49 33.29
N ALA A 271 -15.57 5.86 33.47
CA ALA A 271 -15.16 7.27 33.59
C ALA A 271 -15.45 8.05 32.29
N THR A 272 -15.72 9.35 32.40
CA THR A 272 -15.96 10.24 31.25
C THR A 272 -14.78 11.17 31.00
N ASP A 273 -14.81 11.94 29.91
CA ASP A 273 -13.84 13.00 29.61
C ASP A 273 -12.38 12.52 29.58
N LEU A 274 -12.18 11.26 29.17
CA LEU A 274 -10.86 10.65 29.07
C LEU A 274 -10.06 11.31 27.94
N ALA A 275 -8.89 11.84 28.27
CA ALA A 275 -7.96 12.44 27.31
C ALA A 275 -6.50 12.21 27.71
N ALA A 276 -5.63 12.13 26.70
CA ALA A 276 -4.18 12.05 26.85
C ALA A 276 -3.54 13.37 26.44
N HIS A 277 -2.62 13.85 27.28
CA HIS A 277 -1.93 15.13 27.09
C HIS A 277 -0.43 14.90 27.17
N TYR A 278 0.22 14.91 26.01
CA TYR A 278 1.68 14.87 25.86
C TYR A 278 2.13 16.13 25.11
N THR A 279 3.17 16.79 25.61
CA THR A 279 3.63 18.08 25.10
C THR A 279 4.94 17.92 24.36
N ASN A 280 5.07 18.54 23.19
CA ASN A 280 6.33 18.66 22.44
C ASN A 280 7.14 17.36 22.29
N GLY A 281 6.46 16.23 22.04
CA GLY A 281 7.12 14.92 21.88
C GLY A 281 7.67 14.31 23.17
N GLU A 282 7.34 14.86 24.35
CA GLU A 282 7.72 14.27 25.62
C GLU A 282 7.05 12.89 25.83
N LEU A 283 7.81 11.96 26.41
CA LEU A 283 7.34 10.62 26.76
C LEU A 283 6.65 10.55 28.14
N LYS A 284 6.71 11.64 28.90
CA LYS A 284 5.99 11.83 30.16
C LYS A 284 4.86 12.84 29.93
N GLY A 285 3.64 12.42 30.19
CA GLY A 285 2.45 13.22 30.00
C GLY A 285 1.41 12.98 31.08
N LYS A 286 0.16 13.31 30.77
CA LYS A 286 -0.97 13.24 31.69
C LYS A 286 -2.17 12.57 31.05
N ILE A 287 -2.84 11.71 31.81
CA ILE A 287 -4.15 11.16 31.47
C ILE A 287 -5.18 11.82 32.38
N SER A 288 -6.13 12.55 31.78
CA SER A 288 -7.24 13.21 32.49
C SER A 288 -8.54 12.45 32.29
N PHE A 289 -9.39 12.42 33.30
CA PHE A 289 -10.73 11.81 33.25
C PHE A 289 -11.62 12.33 34.38
N THR A 290 -12.94 12.14 34.26
CA THR A 290 -13.91 12.39 35.32
C THR A 290 -14.39 11.06 35.91
N ALA A 291 -14.25 10.89 37.22
CA ALA A 291 -14.69 9.69 37.92
C ALA A 291 -16.23 9.53 37.85
N PRO A 292 -16.75 8.30 37.75
CA PRO A 292 -18.18 8.05 37.60
C PRO A 292 -18.98 8.49 38.83
N THR A 293 -20.24 8.87 38.60
CA THR A 293 -21.21 9.18 39.67
C THR A 293 -22.13 8.01 40.00
N LYS A 294 -22.08 6.94 39.18
CA LYS A 294 -22.95 5.77 39.27
C LYS A 294 -22.18 4.46 39.18
N THR A 295 -22.76 3.40 39.71
CA THR A 295 -22.35 2.01 39.49
C THR A 295 -22.68 1.59 38.05
N TYR A 296 -22.16 0.44 37.63
CA TYR A 296 -22.40 -0.13 36.31
C TYR A 296 -23.90 -0.38 36.04
N ASP A 297 -24.66 -0.78 37.05
CA ASP A 297 -26.12 -0.97 36.96
C ASP A 297 -26.95 0.31 37.20
N GLY A 298 -26.29 1.46 37.39
CA GLY A 298 -26.92 2.78 37.42
C GLY A 298 -27.30 3.32 38.80
N GLN A 299 -26.98 2.62 39.89
CA GLN A 299 -27.14 3.14 41.26
C GLN A 299 -26.13 4.26 41.56
N ALA A 300 -26.45 5.16 42.49
CA ALA A 300 -25.54 6.25 42.86
C ALA A 300 -24.32 5.73 43.64
N LEU A 301 -23.12 6.20 43.27
CA LEU A 301 -21.91 5.98 44.06
C LEU A 301 -21.76 7.03 45.16
N THR A 302 -21.08 6.67 46.24
CA THR A 302 -20.69 7.61 47.30
C THR A 302 -19.26 7.33 47.76
N GLY A 303 -18.61 8.36 48.31
CA GLY A 303 -17.31 8.21 48.98
C GLY A 303 -16.09 8.23 48.06
N ALA A 304 -15.00 7.62 48.55
CA ALA A 304 -13.72 7.55 47.86
C ALA A 304 -13.69 6.38 46.87
N LEU A 305 -13.05 6.60 45.74
CA LEU A 305 -12.79 5.60 44.70
C LEU A 305 -11.28 5.49 44.48
N THR A 306 -10.85 4.33 44.00
CA THR A 306 -9.49 4.15 43.49
C THR A 306 -9.55 4.09 41.98
N PHE A 307 -8.45 4.41 41.30
CA PHE A 307 -8.34 4.24 39.86
C PHE A 307 -7.00 3.62 39.50
N LYS A 308 -6.96 2.99 38.33
CA LYS A 308 -5.72 2.64 37.65
C LYS A 308 -5.76 3.11 36.21
N VAL A 309 -4.61 3.54 35.71
CA VAL A 309 -4.38 3.87 34.32
C VAL A 309 -3.56 2.75 33.70
N LEU A 310 -4.02 2.24 32.58
CA LEU A 310 -3.34 1.23 31.79
C LEU A 310 -2.81 1.85 30.51
N VAL A 311 -1.61 1.42 30.12
CA VAL A 311 -1.00 1.68 28.81
C VAL A 311 -0.84 0.33 28.13
N ASP A 312 -1.44 0.18 26.95
CA ASP A 312 -1.44 -1.07 26.16
C ASP A 312 -1.92 -2.29 26.97
N GLY A 313 -2.91 -2.06 27.84
CA GLY A 313 -3.50 -3.09 28.70
C GLY A 313 -2.72 -3.42 29.98
N VAL A 314 -1.52 -2.85 30.17
CA VAL A 314 -0.70 -3.03 31.37
C VAL A 314 -0.88 -1.85 32.32
N GLU A 315 -1.05 -2.12 33.61
CA GLU A 315 -1.13 -1.06 34.62
C GLU A 315 0.16 -0.23 34.65
N ASN A 316 0.04 1.08 34.43
CA ASN A 316 1.16 2.03 34.45
C ASN A 316 1.21 2.82 35.76
N THR A 317 0.03 3.26 36.25
CA THR A 317 -0.08 4.02 37.50
C THR A 317 -1.46 3.83 38.13
N SER A 318 -1.58 4.14 39.42
CA SER A 318 -2.82 4.09 40.18
C SER A 318 -2.91 5.21 41.20
N GLY A 319 -4.12 5.49 41.68
CA GLY A 319 -4.36 6.58 42.62
C GLY A 319 -5.76 6.57 43.21
N ASN A 320 -6.09 7.66 43.91
CA ASN A 320 -7.39 7.87 44.54
C ASN A 320 -8.13 9.03 43.88
N THR A 321 -9.45 8.96 43.85
CA THR A 321 -10.35 10.00 43.35
C THR A 321 -11.64 10.00 44.17
N GLN A 322 -12.48 11.03 44.01
CA GLN A 322 -13.83 11.04 44.55
C GLN A 322 -14.87 10.85 43.44
N VAL A 323 -16.06 10.41 43.81
CA VAL A 323 -17.23 10.31 42.93
C VAL A 323 -17.46 11.63 42.19
N GLY A 324 -17.54 11.59 40.85
CA GLY A 324 -17.75 12.78 40.01
C GLY A 324 -16.57 13.74 39.88
N GLN A 325 -15.42 13.44 40.51
CA GLN A 325 -14.26 14.34 40.49
C GLN A 325 -13.49 14.24 39.16
N ALA A 326 -13.12 15.39 38.60
CA ALA A 326 -12.12 15.47 37.54
C ALA A 326 -10.72 15.20 38.11
N THR A 327 -10.04 14.21 37.54
CA THR A 327 -8.79 13.65 38.04
C THR A 327 -7.77 13.57 36.92
N THR A 328 -6.50 13.65 37.28
CA THR A 328 -5.38 13.55 36.35
C THR A 328 -4.28 12.68 36.95
N ALA A 329 -3.68 11.82 36.13
CA ALA A 329 -2.56 10.97 36.50
C ALA A 329 -1.37 11.23 35.58
N GLU A 330 -0.17 11.31 36.15
CA GLU A 330 1.06 11.33 35.35
C GLU A 330 1.31 9.94 34.79
N VAL A 331 1.62 9.87 33.50
CA VAL A 331 1.92 8.62 32.79
C VAL A 331 3.21 8.81 32.02
N THR A 332 4.13 7.86 32.15
CA THR A 332 5.34 7.78 31.33
C THR A 332 5.25 6.52 30.48
N THR A 333 5.47 6.65 29.18
CA THR A 333 5.44 5.54 28.21
C THR A 333 6.60 5.64 27.24
N THR A 334 6.60 4.82 26.19
CA THR A 334 7.58 4.83 25.10
C THR A 334 7.12 5.69 23.93
N GLN A 335 7.99 5.83 22.93
CA GLN A 335 7.61 6.45 21.66
C GLN A 335 6.74 5.49 20.84
N GLY A 336 5.72 6.01 20.17
CA GLY A 336 4.86 5.27 19.24
C GLY A 336 3.37 5.40 19.56
N LEU A 337 2.58 4.55 18.89
CA LEU A 337 1.14 4.45 19.14
C LEU A 337 0.87 3.69 20.44
N HIS A 338 0.02 4.27 21.28
CA HIS A 338 -0.41 3.68 22.55
C HIS A 338 -1.93 3.75 22.71
N ASP A 339 -2.46 2.74 23.38
CA ASP A 339 -3.82 2.71 23.88
C ASP A 339 -3.83 3.02 25.38
N PHE A 340 -4.64 3.98 25.80
CA PHE A 340 -4.78 4.35 27.21
C PHE A 340 -6.15 3.95 27.74
N ALA A 341 -6.17 3.37 28.93
CA ALA A 341 -7.42 3.04 29.61
C ALA A 341 -7.42 3.49 31.07
N VAL A 342 -8.60 3.83 31.58
CA VAL A 342 -8.83 4.11 33.00
C VAL A 342 -9.90 3.16 33.53
N ILE A 343 -9.60 2.51 34.64
CA ILE A 343 -10.55 1.66 35.39
C ILE A 343 -10.69 2.26 36.78
N VAL A 344 -11.93 2.58 37.16
CA VAL A 344 -12.26 3.07 38.50
C VAL A 344 -12.78 1.90 39.35
N ILE A 345 -12.35 1.83 40.60
CA ILE A 345 -12.46 0.65 41.46
C ILE A 345 -13.10 1.05 42.79
N ASN A 346 -14.04 0.23 43.27
CA ASN A 346 -14.63 0.30 44.60
C ASN A 346 -14.57 -1.09 45.30
N ALA A 347 -15.30 -1.27 46.41
CA ALA A 347 -15.35 -2.53 47.15
C ALA A 347 -15.93 -3.72 46.37
N GLU A 348 -16.78 -3.47 45.36
CA GLU A 348 -17.36 -4.49 44.47
C GLU A 348 -16.38 -4.87 43.33
N GLY A 349 -15.24 -4.17 43.23
CA GLY A 349 -14.15 -4.48 42.31
C GLY A 349 -13.98 -3.46 41.19
N ASN A 350 -13.40 -3.93 40.08
CA ASN A 350 -13.10 -3.11 38.91
C ASN A 350 -14.39 -2.72 38.19
N GLY A 351 -14.55 -1.42 37.96
CA GLY A 351 -15.61 -0.85 37.14
C GLY A 351 -15.38 -1.02 35.65
N ASP A 352 -16.30 -0.44 34.87
CA ASP A 352 -16.23 -0.45 33.41
C ASP A 352 -15.06 0.41 32.88
N LYS A 353 -14.45 -0.02 31.79
CA LYS A 353 -13.19 0.50 31.26
C LYS A 353 -13.45 1.70 30.35
N ALA A 354 -12.88 2.86 30.70
CA ALA A 354 -12.75 3.98 29.79
C ALA A 354 -11.50 3.81 28.93
N GLU A 355 -11.59 3.99 27.61
CA GLU A 355 -10.46 3.79 26.70
C GLU A 355 -10.41 4.85 25.60
N ILE A 356 -9.19 5.25 25.23
CA ILE A 356 -8.83 6.02 24.04
C ILE A 356 -7.70 5.27 23.34
N LYS A 357 -7.77 5.15 22.02
CA LYS A 357 -6.89 4.29 21.22
C LYS A 357 -6.09 5.07 20.20
N ASN A 358 -4.98 4.48 19.74
CA ASN A 358 -4.12 5.00 18.68
C ASN A 358 -3.61 6.43 18.95
N ILE A 359 -3.21 6.71 20.19
CA ILE A 359 -2.61 8.00 20.54
C ILE A 359 -1.10 7.89 20.31
N TYR A 360 -0.56 8.73 19.43
CA TYR A 360 0.89 8.78 19.22
C TYR A 360 1.57 9.60 20.31
N VAL A 361 2.55 8.99 20.99
CA VAL A 361 3.40 9.63 22.00
C VAL A 361 4.84 9.69 21.47
N GLY A 362 5.52 10.82 21.69
CA GLY A 362 6.87 11.05 21.17
C GLY A 362 6.90 11.93 19.92
N HIS A 363 8.08 12.00 19.29
CA HIS A 363 8.27 12.64 17.99
C HIS A 363 7.69 11.74 16.90
N ASP A 364 6.78 12.28 16.11
CA ASP A 364 6.13 11.57 15.01
C ASP A 364 6.91 11.79 13.71
N THR A 365 6.72 10.90 12.75
CA THR A 365 7.24 11.03 11.40
C THR A 365 6.46 12.09 10.64
N PRO A 366 7.09 13.09 9.99
CA PRO A 366 6.37 14.07 9.19
C PRO A 366 5.51 13.42 8.10
N LYS A 367 4.28 13.92 7.93
CA LYS A 367 3.42 13.55 6.78
C LYS A 367 4.11 13.91 5.47
N GLN A 368 3.74 13.18 4.42
CA GLN A 368 4.17 13.48 3.06
C GLN A 368 3.84 14.94 2.69
N VAL A 369 4.74 15.56 1.91
CA VAL A 369 4.52 16.93 1.42
C VAL A 369 3.37 16.99 0.43
N LYS A 370 2.76 18.16 0.27
CA LYS A 370 1.67 18.39 -0.68
C LYS A 370 2.13 19.30 -1.81
N ASN A 371 1.34 19.32 -2.88
CA ASN A 371 1.51 20.24 -4.01
C ASN A 371 2.92 20.22 -4.63
N VAL A 372 3.52 19.03 -4.73
CA VAL A 372 4.83 18.86 -5.38
C VAL A 372 4.68 19.13 -6.89
N LYS A 373 5.30 20.21 -7.37
CA LYS A 373 5.20 20.67 -8.75
C LYS A 373 6.57 20.96 -9.31
N LEU A 374 6.83 20.44 -10.50
CA LEU A 374 8.03 20.69 -11.30
C LEU A 374 7.65 21.59 -12.48
N ALA A 375 8.39 22.67 -12.68
CA ALA A 375 8.21 23.59 -13.79
C ALA A 375 9.55 23.88 -14.47
N GLN A 376 9.49 24.24 -15.76
CA GLN A 376 10.64 24.81 -16.44
C GLN A 376 10.94 26.20 -15.85
N GLY A 377 12.21 26.46 -15.55
CA GLY A 377 12.69 27.78 -15.13
C GLY A 377 12.84 28.75 -16.29
N GLU A 378 13.55 29.85 -16.05
CA GLU A 378 13.77 30.91 -17.07
C GLU A 378 14.52 30.41 -18.32
N THR A 379 15.31 29.35 -18.17
CA THR A 379 16.12 28.75 -19.22
C THR A 379 15.86 27.24 -19.32
N ILE A 380 16.09 26.64 -20.49
CA ILE A 380 15.81 25.22 -20.76
C ILE A 380 16.63 24.26 -19.87
N ASP A 381 17.76 24.73 -19.36
CA ASP A 381 18.67 24.01 -18.48
C ASP A 381 18.33 24.17 -16.99
N LYS A 382 17.25 24.86 -16.63
CA LYS A 382 16.83 25.06 -15.23
C LYS A 382 15.43 24.54 -14.98
N LEU A 383 15.27 23.77 -13.92
CA LEU A 383 13.96 23.36 -13.39
C LEU A 383 13.74 23.95 -12.00
N ILE A 384 12.47 24.26 -11.71
CA ILE A 384 12.01 24.76 -10.41
C ILE A 384 11.05 23.73 -9.83
N LEU A 385 11.38 23.18 -8.67
CA LEU A 385 10.58 22.25 -7.91
C LEU A 385 10.01 22.94 -6.66
N THR A 386 8.71 22.88 -6.46
CA THR A 386 8.02 23.47 -5.30
C THR A 386 7.17 22.45 -4.58
N TRP A 387 7.05 22.58 -3.27
CA TRP A 387 6.15 21.80 -2.42
C TRP A 387 5.70 22.62 -1.20
N ASP A 388 4.61 22.19 -0.57
CA ASP A 388 4.16 22.71 0.73
C ASP A 388 4.90 22.00 1.86
N ALA A 389 5.31 22.76 2.87
CA ALA A 389 6.00 22.23 4.04
C ALA A 389 5.14 21.22 4.82
N ALA A 390 5.77 20.16 5.31
CA ALA A 390 5.12 19.19 6.18
C ALA A 390 5.06 19.75 7.62
N THR A 391 3.85 19.94 8.14
CA THR A 391 3.61 20.54 9.47
C THR A 391 2.91 19.60 10.45
N GLU A 392 2.61 18.38 10.03
CA GLU A 392 1.83 17.41 10.78
C GLU A 392 2.54 16.06 10.81
N GLY A 393 2.41 15.31 11.91
CA GLY A 393 2.88 13.94 12.03
C GLY A 393 1.95 12.93 11.36
N MET A 394 2.50 11.82 10.87
CA MET A 394 1.81 10.75 10.13
C MET A 394 0.64 10.17 10.93
N TYR A 395 0.79 10.05 12.23
CA TYR A 395 -0.21 9.53 13.17
C TYR A 395 -0.91 10.66 13.93
N ASN A 396 -0.86 11.90 13.40
CA ASN A 396 -1.31 13.12 14.06
C ASN A 396 -0.59 13.40 15.40
N GLY A 397 0.60 12.85 15.58
CA GLY A 397 1.48 13.13 16.71
C GLY A 397 2.26 14.43 16.52
N TYR A 398 3.19 14.68 17.45
CA TYR A 398 3.99 15.90 17.47
C TYR A 398 5.12 15.85 16.43
N VAL A 399 5.21 16.89 15.60
CA VAL A 399 6.34 17.16 14.71
C VAL A 399 6.77 18.60 14.97
N ASP A 400 8.06 18.83 15.19
CA ASP A 400 8.62 20.20 15.16
C ASP A 400 8.90 20.58 13.70
N PRO A 401 8.14 21.52 13.10
CA PRO A 401 8.34 21.90 11.70
C PRO A 401 9.71 22.50 11.42
N THR A 402 10.42 23.00 12.46
CA THR A 402 11.76 23.58 12.31
C THR A 402 12.86 22.53 12.17
N GLU A 403 12.59 21.28 12.55
CA GLU A 403 13.52 20.15 12.42
C GLU A 403 13.32 19.37 11.11
N VAL A 404 12.22 19.61 10.39
CA VAL A 404 11.89 18.92 9.14
C VAL A 404 12.83 19.34 8.01
N LYS A 405 13.52 18.34 7.45
CA LYS A 405 14.37 18.42 6.26
C LYS A 405 13.68 17.74 5.08
N TYR A 406 14.11 18.06 3.86
CA TYR A 406 13.56 17.47 2.65
C TYR A 406 14.67 16.83 1.82
N GLN A 407 14.57 15.52 1.62
CA GLN A 407 15.39 14.79 0.66
C GLN A 407 14.74 14.91 -0.71
N VAL A 408 15.49 15.45 -1.68
CA VAL A 408 15.09 15.59 -3.08
C VAL A 408 15.82 14.54 -3.89
N ARG A 409 15.06 13.61 -4.49
CA ARG A 409 15.58 12.54 -5.33
C ARG A 409 15.16 12.73 -6.77
N LYS A 410 16.11 12.71 -7.70
CA LYS A 410 15.87 12.78 -9.14
C LYS A 410 15.56 11.40 -9.70
N MET A 411 14.45 11.30 -10.43
CA MET A 411 13.98 10.11 -11.10
C MET A 411 14.03 10.28 -12.63
N PRO A 412 14.29 9.20 -13.40
CA PRO A 412 14.35 7.79 -12.99
C PRO A 412 15.71 7.32 -12.44
N SER A 413 16.73 8.19 -12.42
CA SER A 413 18.09 7.82 -11.97
C SER A 413 18.16 7.33 -10.52
N GLY A 414 17.23 7.73 -9.66
CA GLY A 414 17.23 7.41 -8.23
C GLY A 414 18.26 8.18 -7.41
N GLU A 415 18.99 9.11 -8.03
CA GLU A 415 20.02 9.94 -7.41
C GLU A 415 19.40 10.92 -6.39
N ILE A 416 19.97 10.98 -5.19
CA ILE A 416 19.66 12.04 -4.22
C ILE A 416 20.45 13.28 -4.61
N VAL A 417 19.77 14.32 -5.07
CA VAL A 417 20.39 15.57 -5.52
C VAL A 417 20.49 16.61 -4.41
N ASP A 418 19.67 16.48 -3.36
CA ASP A 418 19.74 17.28 -2.14
C ASP A 418 19.16 16.48 -0.96
N ASN A 419 19.74 16.63 0.24
CA ASN A 419 19.21 16.05 1.49
C ASN A 419 18.59 17.11 2.41
N THR A 420 18.82 18.39 2.14
CA THR A 420 18.32 19.53 2.93
C THR A 420 17.62 20.53 2.03
N GLY A 421 16.86 20.02 1.06
CA GLY A 421 16.20 20.82 0.04
C GLY A 421 15.26 21.85 0.66
N ALA A 422 15.22 23.05 0.07
CA ALA A 422 14.26 24.09 0.40
C ALA A 422 13.31 24.31 -0.78
N SER A 423 12.06 24.67 -0.49
CA SER A 423 11.05 25.02 -1.49
C SER A 423 11.06 26.55 -1.69
N PRO A 424 11.26 27.08 -2.92
CA PRO A 424 11.52 26.38 -4.17
C PRO A 424 12.97 25.84 -4.29
N TYR A 425 13.10 24.62 -4.83
CA TYR A 425 14.39 24.00 -5.16
C TYR A 425 14.69 24.20 -6.65
N THR A 426 15.94 24.54 -6.97
CA THR A 426 16.39 24.71 -8.36
C THR A 426 17.33 23.59 -8.76
N TYR A 427 17.03 22.92 -9.87
CA TYR A 427 17.88 21.89 -10.45
C TYR A 427 18.44 22.35 -11.80
N ASN A 428 19.75 22.19 -12.00
CA ASN A 428 20.40 22.46 -13.29
C ASN A 428 20.48 21.17 -14.10
N VAL A 429 19.88 21.16 -15.28
CA VAL A 429 19.85 20.05 -16.22
C VAL A 429 21.21 19.94 -16.92
N THR A 430 21.85 18.78 -16.78
CA THR A 430 23.12 18.45 -17.44
C THR A 430 22.99 17.27 -18.41
N GLN A 431 21.78 16.74 -18.57
CA GLN A 431 21.50 15.58 -19.39
C GLN A 431 21.71 15.89 -20.88
N GLU A 432 22.52 15.06 -21.54
CA GLU A 432 22.77 15.19 -22.97
C GLU A 432 21.72 14.48 -23.83
N LYS A 433 21.07 13.45 -23.28
CA LYS A 433 20.01 12.69 -23.95
C LYS A 433 18.64 13.13 -23.44
N ALA A 434 17.66 13.07 -24.33
CA ALA A 434 16.24 13.22 -24.01
C ALA A 434 15.81 12.21 -22.92
N GLU A 435 15.19 12.71 -21.86
CA GLU A 435 14.73 11.90 -20.72
C GLU A 435 13.50 12.55 -20.08
N LYS A 436 12.54 11.75 -19.58
CA LYS A 436 11.51 12.25 -18.66
C LYS A 436 12.05 12.31 -17.25
N CYS A 437 12.15 13.52 -16.71
CA CYS A 437 12.60 13.79 -15.35
C CYS A 437 11.42 14.14 -14.44
N PHE A 438 11.47 13.65 -13.21
CA PHE A 438 10.64 14.09 -12.09
C PHE A 438 11.43 13.97 -10.79
N PHE A 439 10.90 14.54 -9.72
CA PHE A 439 11.54 14.49 -8.41
C PHE A 439 10.59 13.93 -7.36
N ASP A 440 11.14 13.09 -6.49
CA ASP A 440 10.49 12.72 -5.24
C ASP A 440 11.01 13.63 -4.12
N VAL A 441 10.09 14.21 -3.35
CA VAL A 441 10.40 14.98 -2.15
C VAL A 441 9.99 14.17 -0.93
N THR A 442 10.94 13.85 -0.06
CA THR A 442 10.71 13.08 1.15
C THR A 442 10.98 13.95 2.39
N PRO A 443 9.96 14.29 3.19
CA PRO A 443 10.17 14.99 4.46
C PRO A 443 10.72 14.03 5.51
N TYR A 444 11.67 14.49 6.33
CA TYR A 444 12.23 13.68 7.41
C TYR A 444 12.86 14.54 8.51
N ILE A 445 13.03 13.97 9.71
CA ILE A 445 13.76 14.62 10.82
C ILE A 445 15.14 13.96 10.99
N ASP A 446 15.14 12.62 11.09
CA ASP A 446 16.30 11.72 11.19
C ASP A 446 16.02 10.40 10.43
N ASP A 447 16.85 9.38 10.64
CA ASP A 447 16.75 8.08 9.96
C ASP A 447 15.52 7.26 10.38
N ASP A 448 15.02 7.45 11.61
CA ASP A 448 13.85 6.74 12.14
C ASP A 448 12.53 7.47 11.79
N HIS A 449 12.60 8.77 11.52
CA HIS A 449 11.46 9.65 11.20
C HIS A 449 11.45 10.12 9.75
N LYS A 450 11.48 9.16 8.82
CA LYS A 450 11.44 9.43 7.39
C LYS A 450 10.04 9.22 6.81
N GLY A 451 9.46 10.30 6.29
CA GLY A 451 8.14 10.29 5.68
C GLY A 451 8.10 9.55 4.32
N ILE A 452 6.92 9.54 3.72
CA ILE A 452 6.69 8.92 2.42
C ILE A 452 7.09 9.91 1.30
N PRO A 453 7.84 9.49 0.26
CA PRO A 453 8.16 10.34 -0.88
C PRO A 453 6.91 10.77 -1.64
N THR A 454 6.87 12.03 -2.10
CA THR A 454 5.83 12.52 -3.01
C THR A 454 6.45 12.97 -4.33
N ALA A 455 5.97 12.39 -5.42
CA ALA A 455 6.46 12.67 -6.77
C ALA A 455 5.89 13.97 -7.34
N SER A 456 6.72 14.70 -8.09
CA SER A 456 6.29 15.79 -8.98
C SER A 456 5.66 15.26 -10.27
N ASN A 457 5.08 16.17 -11.07
CA ASN A 457 4.86 15.91 -12.50
C ASN A 457 6.18 15.67 -13.25
N LYS A 458 6.09 15.04 -14.43
CA LYS A 458 7.23 14.72 -15.30
C LYS A 458 7.43 15.82 -16.36
N ILE A 459 8.69 16.17 -16.64
CA ILE A 459 9.08 17.10 -17.71
C ILE A 459 10.19 16.46 -18.55
N MET A 460 10.16 16.67 -19.87
CA MET A 460 11.27 16.29 -20.76
C MET A 460 12.48 17.19 -20.54
N ILE A 461 13.65 16.58 -20.34
CA ILE A 461 14.93 17.26 -20.16
C ILE A 461 15.97 16.76 -21.15
N GLY A 462 17.06 17.51 -21.24
CA GLY A 462 18.20 17.23 -22.11
C GLY A 462 18.02 17.79 -23.51
N LYS A 463 18.76 17.24 -24.48
CA LYS A 463 18.69 17.72 -25.87
C LYS A 463 17.44 17.18 -26.57
N PRO A 464 16.67 18.04 -27.28
CA PRO A 464 15.55 17.58 -28.10
C PRO A 464 16.00 16.60 -29.19
N PHE A 465 15.08 15.76 -29.64
CA PHE A 465 15.34 14.88 -30.78
C PHE A 465 15.57 15.70 -32.06
N GLU A 466 16.52 15.27 -32.89
CA GLU A 466 16.77 15.87 -34.20
C GLU A 466 15.93 15.20 -35.30
N VAL A 467 15.77 15.89 -36.44
CA VAL A 467 15.10 15.34 -37.62
C VAL A 467 16.16 14.73 -38.57
N PRO A 468 16.00 13.48 -39.04
CA PRO A 468 14.80 12.65 -38.96
C PRO A 468 14.57 12.01 -37.57
N TYR A 469 13.32 12.03 -37.14
CA TYR A 469 12.84 11.35 -35.93
C TYR A 469 11.96 10.17 -36.32
N THR A 470 12.05 9.06 -35.58
CA THR A 470 11.23 7.87 -35.75
C THR A 470 10.81 7.31 -34.40
N ALA A 471 9.57 6.82 -34.30
CA ALA A 471 9.11 5.98 -33.21
C ALA A 471 8.33 4.78 -33.77
N THR A 472 8.77 3.57 -33.43
CA THR A 472 8.21 2.29 -33.89
C THR A 472 7.48 1.53 -32.78
N PHE A 473 7.55 2.01 -31.55
CA PHE A 473 7.00 1.42 -30.33
C PHE A 473 7.47 -0.01 -30.04
N ASP A 474 8.62 -0.40 -30.58
CA ASP A 474 9.22 -1.73 -30.38
C ASP A 474 9.73 -1.93 -28.94
N THR A 475 10.05 -0.85 -28.24
CA THR A 475 10.69 -0.88 -26.91
C THR A 475 9.96 -0.01 -25.91
N ASN A 476 9.93 -0.49 -24.66
CA ASN A 476 9.34 0.26 -23.55
C ASN A 476 10.07 1.60 -23.31
N ASP A 477 11.39 1.65 -23.49
CA ASP A 477 12.19 2.86 -23.30
C ASP A 477 11.75 3.99 -24.23
N GLU A 478 11.38 3.68 -25.47
CA GLU A 478 10.84 4.66 -26.41
C GLU A 478 9.46 5.16 -25.97
N VAL A 479 8.57 4.24 -25.59
CA VAL A 479 7.20 4.55 -25.13
C VAL A 479 7.21 5.42 -23.88
N LEU A 480 8.14 5.19 -22.95
CA LEU A 480 8.27 5.99 -21.72
C LEU A 480 8.56 7.47 -21.98
N LEU A 481 9.03 7.84 -23.18
CA LEU A 481 9.25 9.24 -23.57
C LEU A 481 7.98 9.95 -24.05
N PHE A 482 6.92 9.21 -24.40
CA PHE A 482 5.64 9.77 -24.82
C PHE A 482 4.78 10.18 -23.62
N THR A 483 4.08 11.31 -23.74
CA THR A 483 3.17 11.84 -22.71
C THR A 483 1.74 11.60 -23.11
N THR A 484 0.92 11.13 -22.18
CA THR A 484 -0.53 11.02 -22.35
C THR A 484 -1.24 12.09 -21.53
N GLU A 485 -2.32 12.63 -22.06
CA GLU A 485 -3.24 13.50 -21.33
C GLU A 485 -4.66 12.94 -21.50
N HIS A 486 -5.26 12.59 -20.36
CA HIS A 486 -6.62 12.08 -20.28
C HIS A 486 -7.57 13.24 -19.96
N ILE A 487 -8.57 13.47 -20.82
CA ILE A 487 -9.54 14.56 -20.64
C ILE A 487 -10.96 13.99 -20.61
N GLY A 488 -11.60 14.05 -19.44
CA GLY A 488 -12.96 13.58 -19.21
C GLY A 488 -13.01 12.49 -18.13
N ASP A 489 -14.20 11.94 -17.89
CA ASP A 489 -14.45 10.92 -16.86
C ASP A 489 -14.60 9.50 -17.46
N GLY A 490 -14.19 9.31 -18.72
CA GLY A 490 -14.32 8.05 -19.47
C GLY A 490 -13.20 7.06 -19.16
N ASN A 491 -13.41 5.77 -19.45
CA ASN A 491 -12.38 4.72 -19.27
C ASN A 491 -11.44 4.57 -20.49
N ALA A 492 -11.44 5.52 -21.43
CA ALA A 492 -10.55 5.49 -22.59
C ALA A 492 -9.20 6.12 -22.22
N TYR A 493 -8.09 5.43 -22.48
CA TYR A 493 -6.75 5.99 -22.35
C TYR A 493 -5.83 5.40 -23.42
N TRP A 494 -4.86 6.19 -23.86
CA TRP A 494 -3.77 5.68 -24.69
C TRP A 494 -2.92 4.71 -23.86
N ASP A 495 -2.74 3.51 -24.40
CA ASP A 495 -1.96 2.43 -23.80
C ASP A 495 -1.02 1.83 -24.86
N TRP A 496 0.12 1.30 -24.40
CA TRP A 496 1.06 0.61 -25.28
C TRP A 496 0.81 -0.88 -25.23
N ASP A 497 0.56 -1.46 -26.40
CA ASP A 497 0.43 -2.90 -26.51
C ASP A 497 1.82 -3.57 -26.58
N ASN A 498 2.27 -4.15 -25.47
CA ASN A 498 3.59 -4.80 -25.42
C ASN A 498 3.70 -6.03 -26.33
N ASP A 499 2.61 -6.70 -26.69
CA ASP A 499 2.69 -7.90 -27.52
C ASP A 499 2.75 -7.52 -29.01
N TYR A 500 1.99 -6.50 -29.41
CA TYR A 500 1.88 -6.08 -30.80
C TYR A 500 2.67 -4.83 -31.17
N LYS A 501 3.31 -4.16 -30.19
CA LYS A 501 4.24 -3.03 -30.36
C LYS A 501 3.61 -1.81 -31.05
N PHE A 502 2.42 -1.42 -30.64
CA PHE A 502 1.77 -0.17 -31.09
C PHE A 502 1.08 0.56 -29.94
N MET A 503 0.74 1.83 -30.14
CA MET A 503 -0.13 2.58 -29.23
C MET A 503 -1.59 2.32 -29.59
N LYS A 504 -2.44 2.14 -28.58
CA LYS A 504 -3.87 1.89 -28.76
C LYS A 504 -4.70 2.73 -27.80
N ILE A 505 -5.94 3.04 -28.18
CA ILE A 505 -6.96 3.53 -27.26
C ILE A 505 -8.27 2.82 -27.54
N TYR A 506 -8.86 2.27 -26.48
CA TYR A 506 -10.10 1.50 -26.54
C TYR A 506 -11.18 2.15 -25.68
N SER A 507 -12.38 2.25 -26.23
CA SER A 507 -13.61 2.45 -25.45
C SER A 507 -14.82 2.16 -26.32
N SER A 508 -15.78 1.41 -25.77
CA SER A 508 -17.10 1.15 -26.36
C SER A 508 -18.25 1.63 -25.46
N SER A 509 -17.94 2.36 -24.38
CA SER A 509 -18.93 2.80 -23.38
C SER A 509 -18.82 4.27 -23.02
N ALA A 510 -17.76 4.96 -23.46
CA ALA A 510 -17.53 6.37 -23.21
C ALA A 510 -16.87 7.04 -24.43
N PRO A 511 -17.18 8.31 -24.73
CA PRO A 511 -16.45 9.09 -25.73
C PRO A 511 -14.95 9.10 -25.43
N LYS A 512 -14.13 9.19 -26.47
CA LYS A 512 -12.68 9.40 -26.37
C LYS A 512 -12.39 10.89 -26.49
N ASN A 513 -11.44 11.40 -25.71
CA ASN A 513 -11.00 12.79 -25.79
C ASN A 513 -9.56 12.90 -25.26
N ASP A 514 -8.71 12.01 -25.73
CA ASP A 514 -7.42 11.71 -25.12
C ASP A 514 -6.28 11.98 -26.08
N TRP A 515 -5.20 12.53 -25.53
CA TRP A 515 -4.03 12.91 -26.30
C TRP A 515 -2.83 12.03 -26.01
N LEU A 516 -2.08 11.72 -27.06
CA LEU A 516 -0.75 11.17 -26.99
C LEU A 516 0.23 12.16 -27.64
N PHE A 517 1.27 12.56 -26.92
CA PHE A 517 2.29 13.48 -27.38
C PHE A 517 3.63 12.78 -27.56
N THR A 518 4.28 13.02 -28.70
CA THR A 518 5.70 12.63 -28.92
C THR A 518 6.59 13.25 -27.85
N PRO A 519 7.84 12.77 -27.66
CA PRO A 519 8.86 13.61 -27.04
C PRO A 519 9.09 14.91 -27.82
N PHE A 520 9.81 15.84 -27.21
CA PHE A 520 10.21 17.09 -27.85
C PHE A 520 11.18 16.90 -29.02
N ILE A 521 10.85 17.46 -30.17
CA ILE A 521 11.63 17.35 -31.42
C ILE A 521 12.01 18.76 -31.88
N ALA A 522 13.29 18.98 -32.18
CA ALA A 522 13.78 20.26 -32.68
C ALA A 522 13.32 20.51 -34.11
N VAL A 523 12.73 21.68 -34.35
CA VAL A 523 12.41 22.20 -35.68
C VAL A 523 12.96 23.61 -35.86
N GLU A 524 13.34 23.92 -37.09
CA GLU A 524 13.76 25.25 -37.55
C GLU A 524 12.60 25.98 -38.24
N LYS A 525 12.44 27.27 -37.93
CA LYS A 525 11.48 28.17 -38.59
C LYS A 525 11.60 28.13 -40.11
N ASP A 526 10.47 28.20 -40.80
CA ASP A 526 10.32 28.25 -42.27
C ASP A 526 10.83 27.00 -43.01
N MET A 527 11.32 25.99 -42.30
CA MET A 527 11.65 24.69 -42.87
C MET A 527 10.41 23.81 -43.01
N ARG A 528 10.39 23.04 -44.08
CA ARG A 528 9.31 22.10 -44.39
C ARG A 528 9.64 20.71 -43.87
N TYR A 529 8.64 20.04 -43.32
CA TYR A 529 8.73 18.70 -42.76
C TYR A 529 7.61 17.84 -43.31
N GLU A 530 7.82 16.53 -43.39
CA GLU A 530 6.82 15.51 -43.67
C GLU A 530 6.72 14.65 -42.42
N LEU A 531 5.52 14.62 -41.83
CA LEU A 531 5.11 13.68 -40.81
C LEU A 531 4.42 12.51 -41.51
N SER A 532 4.86 11.29 -41.23
CA SER A 532 4.16 10.06 -41.58
C SER A 532 3.88 9.22 -40.34
N PHE A 533 2.75 8.50 -40.32
CA PHE A 533 2.36 7.59 -39.25
C PHE A 533 1.33 6.60 -39.78
N ASP A 534 1.23 5.42 -39.18
CA ASP A 534 0.25 4.41 -39.55
C ASP A 534 -0.94 4.43 -38.59
N ILE A 535 -2.15 4.39 -39.16
CA ILE A 535 -3.40 4.26 -38.39
C ILE A 535 -4.12 2.97 -38.79
N ARG A 536 -4.69 2.29 -37.79
CA ARG A 536 -5.69 1.22 -37.94
C ARG A 536 -6.83 1.50 -36.97
N THR A 537 -8.06 1.16 -37.34
CA THR A 537 -9.23 1.26 -36.46
C THR A 537 -10.00 -0.06 -36.41
N ILE A 538 -10.65 -0.34 -35.29
CA ILE A 538 -11.77 -1.29 -35.22
C ILE A 538 -13.01 -0.45 -34.95
N GLY A 539 -13.98 -0.51 -35.86
CA GLY A 539 -15.09 0.41 -35.88
C GLY A 539 -14.70 1.79 -36.41
N THR A 540 -15.63 2.72 -36.29
CA THR A 540 -15.48 4.09 -36.76
C THR A 540 -14.86 4.95 -35.67
N GLU A 541 -13.62 5.39 -35.87
CA GLU A 541 -12.89 6.24 -34.94
C GLU A 541 -12.62 7.62 -35.56
N LYS A 542 -12.46 8.63 -34.69
CA LYS A 542 -12.04 9.98 -35.06
C LYS A 542 -10.72 10.35 -34.41
N TYR A 543 -9.90 11.06 -35.16
CA TYR A 543 -8.68 11.66 -34.64
C TYR A 543 -8.35 12.99 -35.32
N GLU A 544 -7.53 13.79 -34.66
CA GLU A 544 -6.80 14.91 -35.27
C GLU A 544 -5.32 14.85 -34.85
N VAL A 545 -4.46 15.54 -35.61
CA VAL A 545 -3.03 15.64 -35.29
C VAL A 545 -2.62 17.10 -35.30
N MET A 546 -1.93 17.52 -34.25
CA MET A 546 -1.47 18.90 -34.07
C MET A 546 -0.03 18.92 -33.56
N TYR A 547 0.64 20.07 -33.62
CA TYR A 547 1.83 20.30 -32.83
C TYR A 547 1.72 21.53 -31.93
N GLY A 548 2.50 21.51 -30.85
CA GLY A 548 2.53 22.55 -29.83
C GLY A 548 3.88 22.64 -29.13
N LEU A 549 3.99 23.56 -28.18
CA LEU A 549 5.24 23.83 -27.45
C LEU A 549 5.33 23.12 -26.10
N GLN A 550 4.25 22.47 -25.67
CA GLN A 550 4.19 21.67 -24.44
C GLN A 550 3.32 20.44 -24.71
N PRO A 551 3.54 19.30 -24.03
CA PRO A 551 2.78 18.06 -24.24
C PRO A 551 1.44 18.11 -23.50
N GLN A 552 0.61 19.10 -23.83
CA GLN A 552 -0.75 19.27 -23.32
C GLN A 552 -1.64 19.86 -24.43
N SER A 553 -2.90 19.45 -24.47
CA SER A 553 -3.90 19.81 -25.47
C SER A 553 -4.06 21.32 -25.64
N THR A 554 -4.08 22.07 -24.53
CA THR A 554 -4.18 23.54 -24.54
C THR A 554 -3.00 24.23 -25.21
N ALA A 555 -1.85 23.55 -25.36
CA ALA A 555 -0.67 24.04 -26.04
C ALA A 555 -0.57 23.58 -27.51
N MET A 556 -1.49 22.73 -27.97
CA MET A 556 -1.56 22.28 -29.37
C MET A 556 -2.26 23.33 -30.23
N THR A 557 -1.48 24.25 -30.82
CA THR A 557 -2.03 25.38 -31.58
C THR A 557 -1.95 25.21 -33.09
N GLU A 558 -1.15 24.26 -33.58
CA GLU A 558 -0.83 24.12 -34.99
C GLU A 558 -1.39 22.81 -35.56
N ARG A 559 -2.48 22.89 -36.32
CA ARG A 559 -3.17 21.73 -36.88
C ARG A 559 -2.40 21.15 -38.07
N LEU A 560 -2.06 19.87 -37.99
CA LEU A 560 -1.42 19.10 -39.05
C LEU A 560 -2.46 18.30 -39.84
N VAL A 561 -3.25 17.49 -39.14
CA VAL A 561 -4.34 16.69 -39.71
C VAL A 561 -5.65 17.22 -39.11
N PRO A 562 -6.63 17.63 -39.91
CA PRO A 562 -7.95 18.01 -39.39
C PRO A 562 -8.67 16.82 -38.78
N GLU A 563 -9.73 17.07 -38.02
CA GLU A 563 -10.59 15.99 -37.53
C GLU A 563 -10.99 15.07 -38.68
N THR A 564 -10.56 13.81 -38.59
CA THR A 564 -10.69 12.80 -39.61
C THR A 564 -11.36 11.58 -39.00
N GLN A 565 -12.35 11.03 -39.72
CA GLN A 565 -13.02 9.80 -39.34
C GLN A 565 -12.51 8.65 -40.20
N GLU A 566 -12.21 7.51 -39.58
CA GLU A 566 -11.66 6.33 -40.23
C GLU A 566 -12.40 5.07 -39.78
N ASP A 567 -12.51 4.11 -40.69
CA ASP A 567 -13.04 2.77 -40.45
C ASP A 567 -12.24 1.79 -41.32
N THR A 568 -11.07 1.38 -40.81
CA THR A 568 -10.11 0.54 -41.53
C THR A 568 -9.39 -0.42 -40.59
N ASP A 569 -9.75 -1.70 -40.66
CA ASP A 569 -9.10 -2.79 -39.91
C ASP A 569 -7.74 -3.23 -40.51
N LYS A 570 -7.06 -2.31 -41.20
CA LYS A 570 -5.70 -2.49 -41.70
C LYS A 570 -4.90 -1.23 -41.46
N PHE A 571 -3.66 -1.39 -41.00
CA PHE A 571 -2.72 -0.29 -40.92
C PHE A 571 -2.54 0.33 -42.31
N ALA A 572 -2.69 1.64 -42.34
CA ALA A 572 -2.49 2.43 -43.55
C ALA A 572 -1.72 3.71 -43.21
N PRO A 573 -0.72 4.08 -44.02
CA PRO A 573 0.06 5.28 -43.77
C PRO A 573 -0.77 6.54 -44.00
N ARG A 574 -0.55 7.53 -43.16
CA ARG A 574 -0.97 8.91 -43.34
C ARG A 574 0.28 9.76 -43.50
N ILE A 575 0.25 10.71 -44.42
CA ILE A 575 1.38 11.58 -44.75
C ILE A 575 0.85 13.01 -44.78
N VAL A 576 1.53 13.91 -44.06
CA VAL A 576 1.24 15.34 -44.07
C VAL A 576 2.53 16.14 -44.09
N GLU A 577 2.56 17.17 -44.93
CA GLU A 577 3.67 18.13 -44.96
C GLU A 577 3.27 19.43 -44.25
N PHE A 578 4.17 19.99 -43.46
CA PHE A 578 3.96 21.28 -42.80
C PHE A 578 5.22 22.13 -42.80
N THR A 579 5.06 23.44 -42.59
CA THR A 579 6.16 24.37 -42.39
C THR A 579 6.17 24.83 -40.93
N ALA A 580 7.31 24.72 -40.25
CA ALA A 580 7.41 25.14 -38.85
C ALA A 580 7.35 26.67 -38.75
N LYS A 581 6.48 27.20 -37.87
CA LYS A 581 6.29 28.65 -37.71
C LYS A 581 7.39 29.34 -36.91
N GLN A 582 8.16 28.58 -36.13
CA GLN A 582 9.25 29.08 -35.30
C GLN A 582 10.32 28.01 -35.06
N THR A 583 11.52 28.46 -34.70
CA THR A 583 12.60 27.57 -34.25
C THR A 583 12.37 27.23 -32.79
N ALA A 584 12.01 25.99 -32.51
CA ALA A 584 11.67 25.53 -31.16
C ALA A 584 11.74 24.00 -31.06
N ALA A 585 11.72 23.48 -29.84
CA ALA A 585 11.34 22.09 -29.61
C ALA A 585 9.81 21.99 -29.60
N ILE A 586 9.25 21.12 -30.43
CA ILE A 586 7.81 20.91 -30.56
C ILE A 586 7.41 19.51 -30.10
N TYR A 587 6.15 19.35 -29.74
CA TYR A 587 5.51 18.08 -29.44
C TYR A 587 4.41 17.86 -30.49
N ILE A 588 4.37 16.68 -31.12
CA ILE A 588 3.28 16.29 -32.01
C ILE A 588 2.25 15.53 -31.17
N GLY A 589 1.03 16.08 -31.10
CA GLY A 589 -0.10 15.50 -30.38
C GLY A 589 -1.05 14.76 -31.33
N PHE A 590 -1.37 13.51 -30.97
CA PHE A 590 -2.38 12.67 -31.60
C PHE A 590 -3.59 12.63 -30.68
N HIS A 591 -4.69 13.20 -31.13
CA HIS A 591 -5.92 13.31 -30.35
C HIS A 591 -6.92 12.27 -30.83
N ALA A 592 -7.31 11.33 -29.97
CA ALA A 592 -8.42 10.43 -30.22
C ALA A 592 -9.70 11.07 -29.67
N ASN A 593 -10.63 11.45 -30.56
CA ASN A 593 -11.78 12.29 -30.23
C ASN A 593 -13.13 11.71 -30.68
N THR A 594 -13.24 10.39 -30.69
CA THR A 594 -14.45 9.65 -31.09
C THR A 594 -15.60 9.90 -30.11
N THR A 595 -16.71 10.46 -30.61
CA THR A 595 -17.92 10.73 -29.82
C THR A 595 -19.05 9.71 -30.00
N ASP A 596 -19.10 9.01 -31.14
CA ASP A 596 -20.08 7.94 -31.43
C ASP A 596 -19.59 6.61 -30.84
N VAL A 597 -19.93 6.37 -29.57
CA VAL A 597 -19.46 5.20 -28.80
C VAL A 597 -20.02 3.87 -29.30
N GLU A 598 -21.17 3.87 -29.98
CA GLU A 598 -21.80 2.65 -30.50
C GLU A 598 -21.03 2.09 -31.71
N LYS A 599 -20.34 2.97 -32.44
CA LYS A 599 -19.52 2.60 -33.61
C LYS A 599 -18.03 2.60 -33.32
N GLY A 600 -17.59 3.27 -32.27
CA GLY A 600 -16.20 3.28 -31.82
C GLY A 600 -15.83 1.99 -31.08
N MET A 601 -14.61 1.51 -31.29
CA MET A 601 -13.98 0.50 -30.46
C MET A 601 -12.51 0.87 -30.22
N ASN A 602 -11.62 0.63 -31.18
CA ASN A 602 -10.17 0.81 -31.04
C ASN A 602 -9.60 1.74 -32.11
N LEU A 603 -8.74 2.67 -31.70
CA LEU A 603 -7.80 3.37 -32.57
C LEU A 603 -6.37 2.89 -32.25
N TYR A 604 -5.61 2.52 -33.28
CA TYR A 604 -4.20 2.14 -33.17
C TYR A 604 -3.32 3.11 -33.95
N LEU A 605 -2.16 3.42 -33.38
CA LEU A 605 -1.14 4.31 -33.94
C LEU A 605 0.22 3.62 -33.91
N ASP A 606 0.93 3.68 -35.03
CA ASP A 606 2.26 3.09 -35.16
C ASP A 606 3.16 3.87 -36.14
N ASN A 607 4.46 3.57 -36.18
CA ASN A 607 5.45 4.02 -37.16
C ASN A 607 5.47 5.54 -37.40
N ILE A 608 5.52 6.33 -36.33
CA ILE A 608 5.64 7.79 -36.43
C ILE A 608 7.01 8.14 -36.99
N ARG A 609 7.05 8.97 -38.02
CA ARG A 609 8.29 9.47 -38.60
C ARG A 609 8.15 10.93 -38.99
N LEU A 610 9.14 11.74 -38.62
CA LEU A 610 9.28 13.11 -39.07
C LEU A 610 10.56 13.24 -39.88
N LYS A 611 10.47 13.78 -41.09
CA LYS A 611 11.65 14.06 -41.94
C LYS A 611 11.59 15.47 -42.51
N LYS A 612 12.75 16.07 -42.80
CA LYS A 612 12.85 17.37 -43.47
C LYS A 612 12.55 17.19 -44.96
N VAL A 613 11.68 18.03 -45.52
CA VAL A 613 11.28 18.02 -46.93
C VAL A 613 11.93 19.18 -47.66
N GLY A 614 12.42 18.90 -48.86
CA GLY A 614 13.09 19.89 -49.69
C GLY A 614 14.60 19.83 -49.49
N THR A 615 15.29 19.54 -50.59
CA THR A 615 16.73 19.75 -50.69
C THR A 615 17.00 21.22 -50.47
N THR A 616 17.90 21.52 -49.53
CA THR A 616 18.71 22.74 -49.43
C THR A 616 18.39 23.85 -50.45
N ALA A 617 18.23 25.10 -50.01
CA ALA A 617 18.06 26.28 -50.86
C ALA A 617 19.11 26.47 -51.99
N ILE A 618 20.11 25.59 -52.08
CA ILE A 618 20.99 25.36 -53.24
C ILE A 618 20.24 25.38 -54.58
N SER A 619 19.05 24.76 -54.67
CA SER A 619 18.28 24.72 -55.93
C SER A 619 17.66 26.08 -56.31
N SER A 620 17.43 26.98 -55.33
CA SER A 620 16.86 28.31 -55.51
C SER A 620 17.90 29.42 -55.62
N ILE A 621 19.18 29.14 -55.37
CA ILE A 621 20.28 30.08 -55.61
C ILE A 621 20.54 30.16 -57.13
N SER A 622 20.33 31.33 -57.72
CA SER A 622 20.78 31.62 -59.09
C SER A 622 22.30 31.57 -59.15
N ALA A 623 22.85 30.84 -60.12
CA ALA A 623 24.29 30.80 -60.34
C ALA A 623 24.75 32.22 -60.74
N LEU A 624 25.49 32.89 -59.86
CA LEU A 624 26.19 34.12 -60.21
C LEU A 624 27.33 33.73 -61.16
N ALA A 625 27.10 33.89 -62.47
CA ALA A 625 28.15 33.78 -63.46
C ALA A 625 29.03 35.04 -63.38
N ALA A 626 30.23 34.92 -62.82
CA ALA A 626 31.20 36.01 -62.82
C ALA A 626 32.64 35.60 -63.18
N ASP A 627 32.88 34.36 -63.60
CA ASP A 627 34.18 34.00 -64.20
C ASP A 627 33.99 33.18 -65.49
N VAL A 628 34.37 33.77 -66.62
CA VAL A 628 34.34 33.18 -67.97
C VAL A 628 35.25 31.94 -68.08
N SER A 629 36.10 31.72 -67.06
CA SER A 629 37.05 30.61 -66.97
C SER A 629 36.48 29.34 -66.33
N LEU A 630 35.22 29.33 -65.86
CA LEU A 630 34.60 28.18 -65.18
C LEU A 630 33.21 27.87 -65.75
N ARG A 631 32.93 26.59 -66.02
CA ARG A 631 31.58 26.09 -66.32
C ARG A 631 31.15 25.11 -65.25
N ILE A 632 30.00 25.37 -64.66
CA ILE A 632 29.36 24.49 -63.68
C ILE A 632 28.53 23.46 -64.44
N ALA A 633 28.64 22.19 -64.07
CA ALA A 633 27.86 21.10 -64.64
C ALA A 633 27.39 20.15 -63.53
N ASP A 634 26.43 19.26 -63.86
CA ASP A 634 26.03 18.21 -62.94
C ASP A 634 27.25 17.34 -62.58
N GLY A 635 27.47 17.19 -61.28
CA GLY A 635 28.58 16.38 -60.74
C GLY A 635 29.94 17.08 -60.72
N GLY A 636 30.05 18.38 -61.00
CA GLY A 636 31.32 19.09 -60.83
C GLY A 636 31.47 20.44 -61.53
N ILE A 637 32.74 20.84 -61.71
CA ILE A 637 33.13 22.07 -62.41
C ILE A 637 34.13 21.74 -63.52
N TYR A 638 34.00 22.45 -64.64
CA TYR A 638 34.93 22.43 -65.76
C TYR A 638 35.73 23.73 -65.79
N ILE A 639 37.05 23.60 -65.93
CA ILE A 639 37.96 24.74 -66.08
C ILE A 639 38.07 25.07 -67.56
N LEU A 640 37.56 26.22 -68.00
CA LEU A 640 37.52 26.61 -69.41
C LEU A 640 38.77 27.38 -69.86
N GLY A 641 39.44 28.09 -68.95
CA GLY A 641 40.68 28.83 -69.20
C GLY A 641 41.94 28.07 -68.78
N VAL A 642 43.13 28.59 -69.15
CA VAL A 642 44.41 28.10 -68.63
C VAL A 642 44.72 28.85 -67.33
N ASP A 643 44.45 28.24 -66.19
CA ASP A 643 44.85 28.74 -64.87
C ASP A 643 45.99 27.88 -64.31
N ASN A 644 47.07 28.51 -63.86
CA ASN A 644 48.24 27.80 -63.33
C ASN A 644 47.94 27.04 -62.03
N TYR A 645 46.92 27.45 -61.27
CA TYR A 645 46.55 26.83 -60.00
C TYR A 645 45.11 27.16 -59.61
N ILE A 646 44.34 26.16 -59.17
CA ILE A 646 42.99 26.31 -58.63
C ILE A 646 42.92 25.63 -57.27
N SER A 647 42.16 26.23 -56.34
CA SER A 647 41.75 25.55 -55.11
C SER A 647 40.22 25.54 -54.95
N VAL A 648 39.68 24.39 -54.54
CA VAL A 648 38.26 24.20 -54.23
C VAL A 648 38.13 23.85 -52.76
N ALA A 649 37.31 24.59 -52.04
CA ALA A 649 36.98 24.30 -50.64
C ALA A 649 35.46 24.27 -50.45
N ARG A 650 34.98 23.54 -49.43
CA ARG A 650 33.62 23.66 -48.92
C ARG A 650 33.44 24.99 -48.18
N ILE A 651 32.20 25.39 -47.93
CA ILE A 651 31.90 26.64 -47.22
C ILE A 651 32.36 26.62 -45.75
N ASP A 652 32.56 25.42 -45.17
CA ASP A 652 33.18 25.22 -43.85
C ASP A 652 34.72 25.38 -43.86
N GLY A 653 35.32 25.70 -45.01
CA GLY A 653 36.76 25.87 -45.19
C GLY A 653 37.53 24.58 -45.52
N THR A 654 36.88 23.42 -45.56
CA THR A 654 37.53 22.14 -45.90
C THR A 654 38.03 22.17 -47.34
N HIS A 655 39.34 22.02 -47.52
CA HIS A 655 39.96 21.92 -48.84
C HIS A 655 39.65 20.58 -49.50
N LEU A 656 39.15 20.61 -50.74
CA LEU A 656 38.81 19.42 -51.53
C LEU A 656 39.80 19.19 -52.68
N PHE A 657 40.29 20.28 -53.26
CA PHE A 657 41.23 20.22 -54.37
C PHE A 657 42.15 21.44 -54.33
N SER A 658 43.42 21.26 -54.68
CA SER A 658 44.37 22.35 -54.84
C SER A 658 45.49 21.90 -55.79
N GLY A 659 45.59 22.50 -56.96
CA GLY A 659 46.56 22.04 -57.96
C GLY A 659 46.52 22.80 -59.28
N ALA A 660 47.56 22.60 -60.08
CA ALA A 660 47.59 23.03 -61.46
C ALA A 660 46.58 22.21 -62.28
N VAL A 661 45.86 22.87 -63.17
CA VAL A 661 44.79 22.27 -63.97
C VAL A 661 44.96 22.64 -65.44
N LYS A 662 44.49 21.78 -66.34
CA LYS A 662 44.48 22.05 -67.78
C LYS A 662 43.12 22.60 -68.21
N ALA A 663 43.11 23.41 -69.27
CA ALA A 663 41.85 23.80 -69.91
C ALA A 663 41.05 22.54 -70.33
N GLY A 664 39.75 22.55 -70.06
CA GLY A 664 38.83 21.43 -70.22
C GLY A 664 38.78 20.43 -69.05
N GLN A 665 39.62 20.57 -68.03
CA GLN A 665 39.66 19.62 -66.92
C GLN A 665 38.38 19.68 -66.07
N HIS A 666 37.82 18.50 -65.77
CA HIS A 666 36.69 18.33 -64.87
C HIS A 666 37.17 18.04 -63.45
N ILE A 667 36.63 18.75 -62.47
CA ILE A 667 36.78 18.46 -61.05
C ILE A 667 35.43 17.98 -60.54
N ALA A 668 35.37 16.69 -60.20
CA ALA A 668 34.16 16.06 -59.67
C ALA A 668 33.84 16.62 -58.28
N LEU A 669 32.62 17.09 -58.09
CA LEU A 669 32.12 17.63 -56.83
C LEU A 669 30.71 17.10 -56.59
N ALA A 670 30.41 16.72 -55.35
CA ALA A 670 29.05 16.40 -54.95
C ALA A 670 28.16 17.65 -55.01
N LYS A 671 26.84 17.46 -55.01
CA LYS A 671 25.87 18.57 -54.92
C LYS A 671 26.17 19.42 -53.68
N GLY A 672 26.35 20.73 -53.85
CA GLY A 672 26.85 21.56 -52.75
C GLY A 672 27.25 22.98 -53.14
N ILE A 673 27.63 23.76 -52.12
CA ILE A 673 28.20 25.11 -52.27
C ILE A 673 29.70 25.05 -51.97
N TYR A 674 30.50 25.60 -52.87
CA TYR A 674 31.95 25.59 -52.81
C TYR A 674 32.53 26.99 -52.98
N LEU A 675 33.70 27.22 -52.38
CA LEU A 675 34.56 28.35 -52.67
C LEU A 675 35.62 27.87 -53.68
N VAL A 676 35.61 28.44 -54.88
CA VAL A 676 36.58 28.13 -55.92
C VAL A 676 37.47 29.34 -56.13
N ARG A 677 38.78 29.17 -55.93
CA ARG A 677 39.79 30.20 -56.14
C ARG A 677 40.53 29.94 -57.45
N THR A 678 40.51 30.92 -58.33
CA THR A 678 41.29 30.99 -59.59
C THR A 678 42.34 32.09 -59.49
N ALA A 679 43.16 32.30 -60.53
CA ALA A 679 44.09 33.43 -60.57
C ALA A 679 43.37 34.79 -60.56
N LYS A 680 42.09 34.84 -60.92
CA LYS A 680 41.27 36.05 -60.98
C LYS A 680 40.55 36.38 -59.68
N GLY A 681 40.47 35.43 -58.74
CA GLY A 681 39.85 35.63 -57.43
C GLY A 681 39.16 34.39 -56.89
N THR A 682 38.47 34.55 -55.75
CA THR A 682 37.64 33.49 -55.15
C THR A 682 36.18 33.77 -55.43
N GLN A 683 35.45 32.76 -55.89
CA GLN A 683 34.01 32.85 -56.13
C GLN A 683 33.25 31.68 -55.51
N LYS A 684 31.98 31.94 -55.16
CA LYS A 684 31.04 30.94 -54.66
C LYS A 684 30.42 30.19 -55.83
N VAL A 685 30.58 28.88 -55.85
CA VAL A 685 30.06 27.99 -56.91
C VAL A 685 29.01 27.06 -56.31
N VAL A 686 27.93 26.85 -57.07
CA VAL A 686 26.82 25.97 -56.68
C VAL A 686 26.78 24.80 -57.65
N VAL A 687 27.16 23.60 -57.21
CA VAL A 687 27.08 22.36 -58.01
C VAL A 687 25.73 21.70 -57.74
N LYS A 688 24.96 21.48 -58.81
CA LYS A 688 23.56 21.01 -58.75
C LYS A 688 23.44 19.49 -58.81
#